data_AF-A0A9P4WBB7-F1
#
_entry.id   AF-A0A9P4WBB7-F1
#
_cell.length_a   1.000
_cell.length_b   1.000
_cell.length_c   1.000
_cell.angle_alpha   90.00
_cell.angle_beta   90.00
_cell.angle_gamma   90.00
#
_symmetry.space_group_name_H-M   'P 1'
#
loop_
_entity.id
_entity.type
_entity.pdbx_description
1 polymer ?
#
loop_
_entity_poly.entity_id
_entity_poly.type
_entity_poly.pdbx_seq_one_letter_code
_entity_poly.pdbx_strand_id
1 'polypeptide(L)'
;MRQSLAVTAALAITATAQSASSLTYWYPGAANNPSLYSKYNSMYGEATTFPPVASIITSNAATTVFALGCPAPTGTPSSIFNGEKYETCTFWASDGATYSIISSTRHVMHRSYEVNQYSMWWTCDYDAIATSMSCDMEVSGNVNDNTGGPVRGAIWPKEPDRLGNVMAFATAELVTTGRFGEDPEGGSSSRTSVENGTNAYDFIVIGGGTAGLAVASRISVGLPNSTVLVIEAGPDGRQEPGIYIPGRKGSTLGGKYDWNLTTVPQPHANNRTFAQNRGKVLGGSSALNLMTWDRTSIAELDAWEKLGNRGWNWKSLYPAMLKAETFMPSPEYGVEGVGKTGPIQTLISRIFPKHQSSWIPTLNILGLATNRESLDGHPVGVSTQPNNVNPNYTRSYAPEYLKLTKNNLILKLETRVAKINFKGKVATGVTLEDGTTIMAHSEVILSAGSFQTPGLLELSGIGNKTLLKSLGIPVVKNLPTVGENFSDHIRIQSSYQLKPEYPSFDVLKNTTRAAIELAAYNAGQVSLYDYTASGYAYFPWDIVSNDTAARFRKLVQDDTTLTSAVDKIKKNYLSPPQSLTVPQLEVIFSDGYTGLKGYPAANSSLFGIGTFSLIGVVQHPLSKGNVHINSRNISDKPTINPNYLSHPYDLQAAAELAKFLRRIASTEPLRNVWTDEYEPGKTIQTDEDWQKYALANTLSIYHPIGTAALLPEKDGGVVDSNLKVYGIQRLRVVDASIIPLLPSAHIQTLVYGIAERAAEMIIEEYR
;
A
#
# COMPACT_ATOMS: atom_id res chain seq x y z
N MET A 1 41.39 25.95 -43.34
CA MET A 1 41.21 24.71 -44.14
C MET A 1 40.05 23.96 -43.49
N ARG A 2 38.77 24.18 -43.81
CA ARG A 2 37.98 23.86 -45.02
C ARG A 2 38.15 22.43 -45.54
N GLN A 3 37.15 21.59 -45.28
CA GLN A 3 36.31 20.80 -46.22
C GLN A 3 35.38 19.94 -45.33
N SER A 4 34.07 20.14 -45.18
CA SER A 4 32.95 20.26 -46.13
C SER A 4 32.69 18.99 -46.93
N LEU A 5 31.68 18.20 -46.56
CA LEU A 5 30.75 17.57 -47.50
C LEU A 5 29.48 17.09 -46.78
N ALA A 6 28.37 17.68 -47.21
CA ALA A 6 27.00 17.30 -46.93
C ALA A 6 26.51 16.34 -48.01
N VAL A 7 25.62 15.41 -47.68
CA VAL A 7 24.69 14.81 -48.67
C VAL A 7 23.32 14.59 -48.01
N THR A 8 22.32 15.11 -48.73
CA THR A 8 20.89 15.19 -48.45
C THR A 8 20.17 13.89 -48.81
N ALA A 9 19.07 13.62 -48.11
CA ALA A 9 18.08 12.60 -48.44
C ALA A 9 17.27 12.96 -49.70
N ALA A 10 16.89 11.94 -50.48
CA ALA A 10 15.70 11.97 -51.33
C ALA A 10 15.16 10.54 -51.52
N LEU A 11 13.93 10.34 -51.02
CA LEU A 11 13.03 9.26 -51.42
C LEU A 11 12.64 9.45 -52.90
N ALA A 12 12.58 8.36 -53.64
CA ALA A 12 11.68 8.22 -54.78
C ALA A 12 11.08 6.81 -54.77
N ILE A 13 9.76 6.79 -54.65
CA ILE A 13 8.85 5.65 -54.74
C ILE A 13 8.59 5.40 -56.23
N THR A 14 8.70 4.14 -56.67
CA THR A 14 7.80 3.59 -57.70
C THR A 14 7.59 2.11 -57.44
N ALA A 15 6.32 1.74 -57.32
CA ALA A 15 5.80 0.42 -57.01
C ALA A 15 5.82 -0.53 -58.23
N THR A 16 5.88 -1.84 -57.96
CA THR A 16 5.06 -2.84 -58.67
C THR A 16 4.79 -4.05 -57.77
N ALA A 17 3.52 -4.46 -57.77
CA ALA A 17 2.89 -5.49 -56.95
C ALA A 17 3.29 -6.94 -57.32
N GLN A 18 3.17 -7.88 -56.37
CA GLN A 18 2.31 -9.06 -56.53
C GLN A 18 2.20 -9.96 -55.27
N SER A 19 0.95 -10.37 -55.04
CA SER A 19 0.41 -11.54 -54.32
C SER A 19 0.73 -11.76 -52.84
N ALA A 20 -0.29 -11.51 -52.02
CA ALA A 20 -0.46 -12.05 -50.68
C ALA A 20 -0.78 -13.56 -50.71
N SER A 21 -0.07 -14.34 -49.91
CA SER A 21 -0.45 -15.69 -49.50
C SER A 21 -0.42 -15.79 -47.98
N SER A 22 -1.52 -16.25 -47.42
CA SER A 22 -1.84 -16.47 -46.00
C SER A 22 -0.75 -17.19 -45.20
N LEU A 23 -0.34 -16.60 -44.07
CA LEU A 23 0.42 -17.25 -43.00
C LEU A 23 -0.49 -17.48 -41.80
N THR A 24 -0.84 -18.75 -41.56
CA THR A 24 -1.59 -19.22 -40.40
C THR A 24 -0.60 -19.53 -39.27
N TYR A 25 -0.65 -18.83 -38.14
CA TYR A 25 0.11 -19.19 -36.93
C TYR A 25 -0.76 -20.06 -36.02
N TRP A 26 -0.32 -21.30 -35.75
CA TRP A 26 -0.86 -22.17 -34.71
C TRP A 26 -0.22 -21.81 -33.36
N TYR A 27 -1.02 -21.36 -32.40
CA TYR A 27 -0.61 -21.23 -30.99
C TYR A 27 -1.15 -22.42 -30.18
N PRO A 28 -0.29 -23.35 -29.71
CA PRO A 28 -0.72 -24.43 -28.83
C PRO A 28 -0.79 -23.91 -27.39
N GLY A 29 -1.95 -23.37 -26.97
CA GLY A 29 -2.11 -22.88 -25.60
C GLY A 29 -3.54 -22.61 -25.14
N ALA A 30 -4.51 -22.48 -26.05
CA ALA A 30 -5.91 -22.17 -25.69
C ALA A 30 -6.75 -23.40 -25.29
N ALA A 31 -6.24 -24.62 -25.45
CA ALA A 31 -7.03 -25.85 -25.31
C ALA A 31 -7.38 -26.24 -23.85
N ASN A 32 -6.78 -25.61 -22.82
CA ASN A 32 -6.92 -26.04 -21.43
C ASN A 32 -7.35 -24.90 -20.46
N ASN A 33 -8.26 -24.00 -20.84
CA ASN A 33 -8.84 -23.02 -19.92
C ASN A 33 -10.19 -23.51 -19.34
N PRO A 34 -10.27 -23.91 -18.06
CA PRO A 34 -11.48 -24.49 -17.46
C PRO A 34 -12.67 -23.51 -17.39
N SER A 35 -12.40 -22.21 -17.34
CA SER A 35 -13.43 -21.17 -17.23
C SER A 35 -14.27 -21.02 -18.51
N LEU A 36 -13.65 -21.22 -19.67
CA LEU A 36 -14.32 -21.21 -20.98
C LEU A 36 -15.16 -22.47 -21.20
N TYR A 37 -14.68 -23.62 -20.73
CA TYR A 37 -15.40 -24.90 -20.79
C TYR A 37 -16.70 -24.87 -19.98
N SER A 38 -16.63 -24.34 -18.75
CA SER A 38 -17.79 -24.18 -17.86
C SER A 38 -18.88 -23.29 -18.47
N LYS A 39 -18.47 -22.22 -19.18
CA LYS A 39 -19.37 -21.25 -19.80
C LYS A 39 -19.97 -21.73 -21.13
N TYR A 40 -19.24 -22.53 -21.91
CA TYR A 40 -19.75 -23.14 -23.15
C TYR A 40 -20.80 -24.22 -22.85
N ASN A 41 -20.49 -25.13 -21.91
CA ASN A 41 -21.39 -26.22 -21.53
C ASN A 41 -22.69 -25.72 -20.89
N SER A 42 -22.69 -24.54 -20.24
CA SER A 42 -23.91 -23.97 -19.65
C SER A 42 -24.89 -23.40 -20.68
N MET A 43 -24.45 -23.08 -21.90
CA MET A 43 -25.30 -22.50 -22.96
C MET A 43 -25.72 -23.52 -24.02
N TYR A 44 -24.89 -24.52 -24.34
CA TYR A 44 -25.09 -25.38 -25.51
C TYR A 44 -25.14 -26.90 -25.19
N GLY A 45 -25.05 -27.29 -23.92
CA GLY A 45 -25.02 -28.71 -23.50
C GLY A 45 -23.63 -29.33 -23.55
N GLU A 46 -23.44 -30.48 -22.88
CA GLU A 46 -22.12 -31.12 -22.69
C GLU A 46 -21.41 -31.45 -24.00
N ALA A 47 -20.29 -30.76 -24.29
CA ALA A 47 -19.37 -31.11 -25.35
C ALA A 47 -18.02 -31.55 -24.78
N THR A 48 -17.44 -32.63 -25.32
CA THR A 48 -16.15 -33.17 -24.88
C THR A 48 -14.94 -32.60 -25.63
N THR A 49 -15.15 -31.75 -26.66
CA THR A 49 -14.08 -31.07 -27.43
C THR A 49 -14.56 -29.73 -28.02
N PHE A 50 -13.66 -28.77 -28.22
CA PHE A 50 -13.91 -27.48 -28.91
C PHE A 50 -13.82 -27.63 -30.46
N PRO A 51 -14.63 -26.92 -31.27
CA PRO A 51 -14.35 -26.76 -32.70
C PRO A 51 -13.10 -25.86 -32.91
N PRO A 52 -12.34 -26.04 -34.01
CA PRO A 52 -11.08 -25.32 -34.23
C PRO A 52 -11.29 -23.81 -34.38
N VAL A 53 -10.46 -23.02 -33.69
CA VAL A 53 -10.43 -21.54 -33.76
C VAL A 53 -9.79 -21.13 -35.08
N ALA A 54 -10.52 -20.36 -35.90
CA ALA A 54 -10.10 -20.08 -37.28
C ALA A 54 -9.21 -18.82 -37.48
N SER A 55 -9.18 -17.84 -36.57
CA SER A 55 -8.28 -16.68 -36.67
C SER A 55 -8.36 -15.73 -35.46
N ILE A 56 -7.23 -15.11 -35.10
CA ILE A 56 -7.15 -13.95 -34.18
C ILE A 56 -6.95 -12.70 -35.04
N ILE A 57 -7.80 -11.68 -34.91
CA ILE A 57 -7.59 -10.37 -35.52
C ILE A 57 -7.08 -9.43 -34.43
N THR A 58 -5.87 -8.90 -34.59
CA THR A 58 -5.33 -7.83 -33.74
C THR A 58 -5.42 -6.50 -34.48
N SER A 59 -6.17 -5.54 -33.93
CA SER A 59 -6.03 -4.11 -34.26
C SER A 59 -5.41 -3.39 -33.07
N ASN A 60 -4.50 -2.45 -33.34
CA ASN A 60 -3.60 -1.84 -32.35
C ASN A 60 -4.26 -1.43 -31.02
N ALA A 61 -3.59 -1.81 -29.93
CA ALA A 61 -3.69 -1.35 -28.55
C ALA A 61 -5.10 -1.30 -27.92
N ALA A 62 -5.54 -2.44 -27.39
CA ALA A 62 -6.19 -2.63 -26.06
C ALA A 62 -7.26 -3.74 -26.01
N THR A 63 -7.53 -4.50 -27.07
CA THR A 63 -8.59 -5.53 -27.02
C THR A 63 -8.30 -6.74 -27.92
N THR A 64 -8.36 -7.95 -27.36
CA THR A 64 -8.24 -9.22 -28.11
C THR A 64 -9.64 -9.77 -28.37
N VAL A 65 -9.99 -9.98 -29.64
CA VAL A 65 -11.28 -10.54 -30.06
C VAL A 65 -11.10 -12.02 -30.41
N PHE A 66 -11.94 -12.90 -29.85
CA PHE A 66 -11.95 -14.34 -30.18
C PHE A 66 -13.03 -14.62 -31.22
N ALA A 67 -12.64 -15.13 -32.40
CA ALA A 67 -13.59 -15.62 -33.40
C ALA A 67 -13.87 -17.11 -33.16
N LEU A 68 -15.09 -17.43 -32.72
CA LEU A 68 -15.64 -18.79 -32.78
C LEU A 68 -16.31 -18.95 -34.14
N GLY A 69 -15.96 -20.02 -34.88
CA GLY A 69 -16.45 -20.24 -36.24
C GLY A 69 -17.98 -20.24 -36.34
N CYS A 70 -18.53 -19.57 -37.36
CA CYS A 70 -19.96 -19.59 -37.65
C CYS A 70 -20.40 -21.02 -38.04
N PRO A 71 -21.51 -21.54 -37.47
CA PRO A 71 -22.08 -22.78 -37.97
C PRO A 71 -22.59 -22.59 -39.40
N ALA A 72 -22.41 -23.62 -40.23
CA ALA A 72 -22.90 -23.70 -41.60
C ALA A 72 -24.44 -23.53 -41.67
N PRO A 73 -24.99 -23.03 -42.79
CA PRO A 73 -26.32 -22.43 -42.85
C PRO A 73 -27.44 -23.48 -42.67
N THR A 74 -28.14 -23.44 -41.54
CA THR A 74 -29.48 -24.03 -41.43
C THR A 74 -30.49 -22.90 -41.67
N GLY A 75 -30.90 -22.77 -42.93
CA GLY A 75 -31.55 -21.58 -43.47
C GLY A 75 -32.69 -21.00 -42.62
N THR A 76 -32.51 -19.77 -42.16
CA THR A 76 -33.50 -18.66 -42.11
C THR A 76 -32.75 -17.39 -41.66
N PRO A 77 -32.83 -16.24 -42.36
CA PRO A 77 -32.13 -15.01 -41.96
C PRO A 77 -32.71 -14.42 -40.67
N SER A 78 -31.86 -13.92 -39.78
CA SER A 78 -32.20 -13.46 -38.42
C SER A 78 -32.62 -11.98 -38.31
N SER A 79 -32.54 -11.16 -39.36
CA SER A 79 -33.05 -9.78 -39.33
C SER A 79 -33.26 -9.14 -40.71
N ILE A 80 -34.19 -8.17 -40.78
CA ILE A 80 -34.49 -7.33 -41.95
C ILE A 80 -34.22 -5.87 -41.55
N PHE A 81 -33.43 -5.15 -42.35
CA PHE A 81 -33.18 -3.71 -42.15
C PHE A 81 -33.37 -2.98 -43.49
N ASN A 82 -34.16 -1.92 -43.52
CA ASN A 82 -34.49 -1.17 -44.75
C ASN A 82 -34.98 -2.02 -45.94
N GLY A 83 -35.67 -3.13 -45.68
CA GLY A 83 -36.24 -4.00 -46.73
C GLY A 83 -35.27 -5.00 -47.36
N GLU A 84 -34.00 -5.04 -46.93
CA GLU A 84 -33.02 -6.03 -47.37
C GLU A 84 -32.72 -7.06 -46.26
N LYS A 85 -32.44 -8.31 -46.67
CA LYS A 85 -32.17 -9.45 -45.77
C LYS A 85 -30.68 -9.54 -45.50
N TYR A 86 -30.29 -9.64 -44.23
CA TYR A 86 -28.88 -9.72 -43.82
C TYR A 86 -28.61 -10.96 -42.96
N GLU A 87 -27.37 -11.48 -43.04
CA GLU A 87 -26.83 -12.45 -42.10
C GLU A 87 -26.06 -11.69 -41.00
N THR A 88 -26.36 -11.97 -39.73
CA THR A 88 -25.74 -11.30 -38.57
C THR A 88 -24.77 -12.25 -37.88
N CYS A 89 -23.49 -11.84 -37.77
CA CYS A 89 -22.50 -12.53 -36.94
C CYS A 89 -22.24 -11.72 -35.67
N THR A 90 -22.46 -12.34 -34.50
CA THR A 90 -22.29 -11.70 -33.19
C THR A 90 -20.96 -12.12 -32.57
N PHE A 91 -20.13 -11.16 -32.16
CA PHE A 91 -18.84 -11.40 -31.50
C PHE A 91 -18.81 -10.82 -30.09
N TRP A 92 -17.99 -11.43 -29.23
CA TRP A 92 -17.80 -11.01 -27.84
C TRP A 92 -16.35 -10.60 -27.58
N ALA A 93 -16.15 -9.45 -26.95
CA ALA A 93 -14.87 -8.99 -26.45
C ALA A 93 -14.77 -9.14 -24.93
N SER A 94 -13.54 -9.18 -24.41
CA SER A 94 -13.24 -9.38 -22.98
C SER A 94 -13.73 -8.24 -22.06
N ASP A 95 -14.25 -7.15 -22.63
CA ASP A 95 -14.79 -5.98 -21.94
C ASP A 95 -16.33 -5.98 -21.82
N GLY A 96 -17.01 -7.00 -22.36
CA GLY A 96 -18.47 -7.13 -22.29
C GLY A 96 -19.25 -6.39 -23.39
N ALA A 97 -18.58 -5.79 -24.38
CA ALA A 97 -19.24 -5.17 -25.53
C ALA A 97 -19.70 -6.22 -26.56
N THR A 98 -20.83 -5.93 -27.23
CA THR A 98 -21.36 -6.75 -28.34
C THR A 98 -21.05 -6.05 -29.67
N TYR A 99 -20.44 -6.77 -30.61
CA TYR A 99 -20.14 -6.27 -31.96
C TYR A 99 -20.94 -7.04 -33.00
N SER A 100 -21.56 -6.32 -33.94
CA SER A 100 -22.23 -6.90 -35.11
C SER A 100 -21.53 -6.41 -36.37
N ILE A 101 -21.15 -7.33 -37.25
CA ILE A 101 -20.64 -7.00 -38.59
C ILE A 101 -21.71 -7.37 -39.61
N ILE A 102 -22.10 -6.41 -40.44
CA ILE A 102 -22.99 -6.63 -41.57
C ILE A 102 -22.11 -6.74 -42.83
N SER A 103 -22.13 -7.89 -43.48
CA SER A 103 -21.34 -8.14 -44.68
C SER A 103 -21.99 -7.55 -45.93
N SER A 104 -21.50 -6.41 -46.42
CA SER A 104 -21.49 -6.08 -47.85
C SER A 104 -20.43 -5.00 -48.11
N THR A 105 -19.34 -5.30 -48.84
CA THR A 105 -18.27 -4.45 -49.45
C THR A 105 -17.82 -3.09 -48.85
N ARG A 106 -18.35 -2.66 -47.70
CA ARG A 106 -18.09 -1.48 -46.88
C ARG A 106 -18.19 -1.94 -45.44
N HIS A 107 -17.15 -1.71 -44.66
CA HIS A 107 -17.12 -2.15 -43.26
C HIS A 107 -17.74 -1.05 -42.40
N VAL A 108 -19.03 -1.17 -42.12
CA VAL A 108 -19.71 -0.27 -41.16
C VAL A 108 -19.63 -0.91 -39.78
N MET A 109 -18.96 -0.22 -38.85
CA MET A 109 -18.83 -0.68 -37.47
C MET A 109 -19.82 0.10 -36.60
N HIS A 110 -20.78 -0.60 -36.00
CA HIS A 110 -21.74 0.01 -35.08
C HIS A 110 -21.30 -0.22 -33.63
N ARG A 111 -21.23 0.87 -32.85
CA ARG A 111 -21.00 0.82 -31.41
C ARG A 111 -22.17 1.50 -30.69
N SER A 112 -22.80 0.79 -29.76
CA SER A 112 -23.91 1.29 -28.95
C SER A 112 -23.56 1.27 -27.47
N TYR A 113 -23.93 2.33 -26.75
CA TYR A 113 -23.97 2.36 -25.30
C TYR A 113 -25.39 2.70 -24.84
N GLU A 114 -25.90 1.95 -23.87
CA GLU A 114 -27.11 2.33 -23.13
C GLU A 114 -26.70 2.89 -21.77
N VAL A 115 -27.10 4.12 -21.48
CA VAL A 115 -26.99 4.74 -20.16
C VAL A 115 -28.32 5.41 -19.83
N ASN A 116 -29.14 4.76 -19.00
CA ASN A 116 -30.51 5.19 -18.65
C ASN A 116 -31.42 5.38 -19.90
N GLN A 117 -32.17 6.49 -20.01
CA GLN A 117 -33.20 6.72 -21.05
C GLN A 117 -32.67 7.29 -22.39
N TYR A 118 -31.35 7.32 -22.59
CA TYR A 118 -30.73 7.82 -23.81
C TYR A 118 -29.91 6.73 -24.48
N SER A 119 -30.04 6.66 -25.80
CA SER A 119 -29.23 5.79 -26.64
C SER A 119 -28.28 6.64 -27.47
N MET A 120 -27.00 6.32 -27.40
CA MET A 120 -25.96 6.96 -28.19
C MET A 120 -25.38 5.96 -29.17
N TRP A 121 -25.30 6.36 -30.44
CA TRP A 121 -24.80 5.52 -31.51
C TRP A 121 -23.70 6.25 -32.27
N TRP A 122 -22.66 5.50 -32.61
CA TRP A 122 -21.60 5.98 -33.48
C TRP A 122 -21.67 5.20 -34.79
N THR A 123 -21.64 5.93 -35.91
CA THR A 123 -21.46 5.35 -37.23
C THR A 123 -20.10 5.81 -37.73
N CYS A 124 -19.18 4.87 -37.87
CA CYS A 124 -17.85 5.13 -38.41
C CYS A 124 -17.74 4.52 -39.80
N ASP A 125 -17.37 5.35 -40.77
CA ASP A 125 -17.06 4.91 -42.12
C ASP A 125 -15.53 4.87 -42.28
N TYR A 126 -15.02 3.72 -42.73
CA TYR A 126 -13.60 3.49 -42.93
C TYR A 126 -13.30 3.35 -44.41
N ASP A 127 -12.61 4.34 -44.98
CA ASP A 127 -12.13 4.26 -46.35
C ASP A 127 -10.76 3.58 -46.37
N ALA A 128 -10.76 2.30 -46.75
CA ALA A 128 -9.57 1.46 -46.80
C ALA A 128 -8.53 1.94 -47.83
N ILE A 129 -8.91 2.78 -48.80
CA ILE A 129 -7.99 3.33 -49.80
C ILE A 129 -7.29 4.59 -49.27
N ALA A 130 -8.02 5.42 -48.53
CA ALA A 130 -7.50 6.68 -47.97
C ALA A 130 -6.86 6.52 -46.57
N THR A 131 -7.02 5.37 -45.90
CA THR A 131 -6.58 5.11 -44.51
C THR A 131 -7.09 6.15 -43.51
N SER A 132 -8.30 6.66 -43.72
CA SER A 132 -8.97 7.62 -42.84
C SER A 132 -10.27 7.03 -42.29
N MET A 133 -10.59 7.36 -41.03
CA MET A 133 -11.87 7.02 -40.41
C MET A 133 -12.63 8.29 -40.07
N SER A 134 -13.89 8.39 -40.51
CA SER A 134 -14.81 9.45 -40.11
C SER A 134 -15.94 8.86 -39.29
N CYS A 135 -16.20 9.42 -38.11
CA CYS A 135 -17.25 8.94 -37.22
C CYS A 135 -18.24 10.05 -36.92
N ASP A 136 -19.52 9.76 -37.11
CA ASP A 136 -20.63 10.62 -36.70
C ASP A 136 -21.33 10.01 -35.48
N MET A 137 -21.63 10.86 -34.50
CA MET A 137 -22.35 10.49 -33.28
C MET A 137 -23.78 11.02 -33.34
N GLU A 138 -24.75 10.13 -33.21
CA GLU A 138 -26.15 10.49 -33.03
C GLU A 138 -26.61 10.11 -31.61
N VAL A 139 -27.39 11.00 -31.00
CA VAL A 139 -27.99 10.79 -29.68
C VAL A 139 -29.50 10.85 -29.84
N SER A 140 -30.19 9.75 -29.53
CA SER A 140 -31.64 9.68 -29.52
C SER A 140 -32.15 9.45 -28.10
N GLY A 141 -33.06 10.32 -27.63
CA GLY A 141 -33.74 10.19 -26.35
C GLY A 141 -35.25 10.36 -26.50
N ASN A 142 -36.02 9.63 -25.71
CA ASN A 142 -37.47 9.82 -25.61
C ASN A 142 -37.75 11.06 -24.76
N VAL A 143 -38.02 12.20 -25.40
CA VAL A 143 -38.46 13.41 -24.71
C VAL A 143 -39.98 13.36 -24.57
N ASN A 144 -40.48 12.89 -23.42
CA ASN A 144 -41.81 13.27 -22.96
C ASN A 144 -41.67 14.61 -22.22
N ASP A 145 -41.56 15.70 -22.99
CA ASP A 145 -41.77 17.05 -22.47
C ASP A 145 -42.88 17.70 -23.29
N ASN A 146 -43.94 18.07 -22.58
CA ASN A 146 -45.16 18.66 -23.10
C ASN A 146 -44.99 20.19 -23.21
N THR A 147 -43.88 20.65 -23.80
CA THR A 147 -43.61 22.07 -24.03
C THR A 147 -43.00 22.29 -25.41
N GLY A 148 -43.81 22.82 -26.34
CA GLY A 148 -43.42 23.03 -27.73
C GLY A 148 -42.38 24.14 -27.93
N GLY A 149 -41.29 23.82 -28.63
CA GLY A 149 -40.34 24.78 -29.24
C GLY A 149 -39.09 24.08 -29.80
N PRO A 150 -38.58 24.43 -31.01
CA PRO A 150 -37.48 23.70 -31.65
C PRO A 150 -36.10 24.23 -31.21
N VAL A 151 -35.16 23.33 -30.91
CA VAL A 151 -33.74 23.67 -30.64
C VAL A 151 -32.85 23.09 -31.75
N ARG A 152 -32.07 23.97 -32.41
CA ARG A 152 -31.01 23.66 -33.38
C ARG A 152 -29.63 23.93 -32.73
N GLY A 153 -28.64 23.07 -33.00
CA GLY A 153 -27.19 23.30 -32.78
C GLY A 153 -26.39 22.22 -33.55
N ALA A 154 -25.16 22.39 -34.02
CA ALA A 154 -24.15 23.43 -33.86
C ALA A 154 -23.14 23.43 -35.04
N ILE A 155 -22.32 24.49 -35.13
CA ILE A 155 -21.31 24.79 -36.18
C ILE A 155 -19.89 24.62 -35.60
N TRP A 156 -18.94 24.11 -36.41
CA TRP A 156 -17.48 23.99 -36.13
C TRP A 156 -16.63 25.12 -36.75
N PRO A 157 -15.40 25.37 -36.25
CA PRO A 157 -14.20 25.56 -37.10
C PRO A 157 -12.94 24.81 -36.57
N LYS A 158 -12.12 24.05 -37.36
CA LYS A 158 -10.96 24.40 -38.26
C LYS A 158 -9.93 25.38 -37.61
N GLU A 159 -8.60 25.23 -37.57
CA GLU A 159 -7.54 24.47 -38.29
C GLU A 159 -6.16 24.57 -37.51
N PRO A 160 -5.05 23.92 -37.96
CA PRO A 160 -3.77 23.66 -37.25
C PRO A 160 -2.59 24.60 -37.59
N ASP A 161 -1.47 24.58 -36.81
CA ASP A 161 -0.05 24.64 -37.30
C ASP A 161 1.03 25.00 -36.24
N ARG A 162 2.26 24.46 -36.48
CA ARG A 162 3.64 24.94 -36.18
C ARG A 162 4.53 24.21 -35.15
N LEU A 163 5.42 23.38 -35.71
CA LEU A 163 6.79 23.07 -35.24
C LEU A 163 7.78 24.16 -35.70
N GLY A 164 8.83 24.45 -34.90
CA GLY A 164 9.97 25.29 -35.30
C GLY A 164 11.11 25.34 -34.27
N ASN A 165 12.30 24.90 -34.69
CA ASN A 165 13.58 24.78 -33.95
C ASN A 165 14.24 26.13 -33.56
N VAL A 166 15.20 26.11 -32.60
CA VAL A 166 16.66 26.36 -32.79
C VAL A 166 17.41 26.55 -31.44
N MET A 167 18.60 25.93 -31.38
CA MET A 167 19.62 25.92 -30.32
C MET A 167 20.54 27.16 -30.31
N ALA A 168 21.14 27.51 -29.16
CA ALA A 168 22.50 28.09 -29.07
C ALA A 168 23.13 27.98 -27.65
N PHE A 169 24.42 27.65 -27.62
CA PHE A 169 25.33 27.50 -26.46
C PHE A 169 25.90 28.85 -25.96
N ALA A 170 26.27 28.96 -24.67
CA ALA A 170 27.62 29.34 -24.19
C ALA A 170 27.69 29.52 -22.66
N THR A 171 28.89 29.26 -22.14
CA THR A 171 29.43 29.13 -20.78
C THR A 171 29.64 30.43 -19.99
N ALA A 172 29.57 30.39 -18.64
CA ALA A 172 30.61 30.82 -17.67
C ALA A 172 30.06 31.16 -16.26
N GLU A 173 30.91 30.94 -15.26
CA GLU A 173 30.77 31.15 -13.81
C GLU A 173 30.43 32.60 -13.41
N LEU A 174 29.71 32.81 -12.30
CA LEU A 174 30.22 33.49 -11.10
C LEU A 174 29.17 33.56 -9.97
N VAL A 175 29.66 33.35 -8.76
CA VAL A 175 29.03 33.66 -7.48
C VAL A 175 28.66 35.14 -7.39
N THR A 176 27.46 35.48 -6.89
CA THR A 176 27.24 36.61 -5.97
C THR A 176 25.82 36.64 -5.41
N THR A 177 25.76 36.90 -4.11
CA THR A 177 24.57 37.27 -3.32
C THR A 177 23.94 38.57 -3.79
N GLY A 178 22.61 38.65 -3.87
CA GLY A 178 21.90 39.91 -4.12
C GLY A 178 20.39 39.77 -4.14
N ARG A 179 19.71 40.64 -3.39
CA ARG A 179 18.26 40.69 -3.12
C ARG A 179 17.47 41.40 -4.25
N PHE A 180 16.16 41.09 -4.24
CA PHE A 180 14.97 41.80 -4.77
C PHE A 180 14.60 41.69 -6.26
N GLY A 181 13.31 41.37 -6.48
CA GLY A 181 12.56 41.54 -7.73
C GLY A 181 11.29 40.69 -7.78
N GLU A 182 10.14 41.29 -7.44
CA GLU A 182 8.76 40.89 -7.84
C GLU A 182 8.72 40.76 -9.39
N ASP A 183 7.97 39.92 -10.11
CA ASP A 183 6.59 39.36 -10.11
C ASP A 183 6.59 38.22 -11.20
N PRO A 184 5.51 37.53 -11.66
CA PRO A 184 4.07 37.71 -11.43
C PRO A 184 3.28 36.43 -11.04
N GLU A 185 2.06 36.65 -10.57
CA GLU A 185 1.01 35.66 -10.30
C GLU A 185 0.70 34.74 -11.49
N GLY A 186 0.48 33.45 -11.21
CA GLY A 186 -0.05 32.49 -12.19
C GLY A 186 0.23 31.02 -11.86
N GLY A 187 -0.11 30.55 -10.65
CA GLY A 187 0.06 29.14 -10.29
C GLY A 187 -0.84 28.72 -9.14
N SER A 188 -1.89 27.96 -9.45
CA SER A 188 -2.87 27.36 -8.54
C SER A 188 -2.21 26.62 -7.37
N SER A 189 -2.17 27.24 -6.18
CA SER A 189 -1.92 26.56 -4.91
C SER A 189 -3.25 26.15 -4.27
N SER A 190 -3.38 24.88 -3.88
CA SER A 190 -4.51 24.40 -3.07
C SER A 190 -4.45 25.09 -1.71
N ARG A 191 -5.27 26.14 -1.51
CA ARG A 191 -5.39 26.85 -0.23
C ARG A 191 -6.16 26.01 0.78
N THR A 192 -5.51 25.06 1.44
CA THR A 192 -5.84 24.75 2.84
C THR A 192 -5.41 25.95 3.67
N SER A 193 -6.37 26.69 4.22
CA SER A 193 -6.10 27.87 5.05
C SER A 193 -5.39 27.46 6.34
N VAL A 194 -4.19 28.00 6.57
CA VAL A 194 -3.58 28.04 7.90
C VAL A 194 -4.20 29.25 8.61
N GLU A 195 -4.94 28.96 9.69
CA GLU A 195 -5.60 29.83 10.67
C GLU A 195 -6.37 31.09 10.18
N ASN A 196 -7.69 31.04 10.34
CA ASN A 196 -8.49 32.18 10.81
C ASN A 196 -9.46 31.66 11.89
N GLY A 197 -9.42 32.26 13.08
CA GLY A 197 -9.87 31.64 14.34
C GLY A 197 -11.38 31.38 14.49
N THR A 198 -11.75 30.11 14.58
CA THR A 198 -12.91 29.65 15.35
C THR A 198 -12.45 28.74 16.48
N ASN A 199 -13.02 28.91 17.67
CA ASN A 199 -12.80 28.01 18.82
C ASN A 199 -13.70 26.75 18.75
N ALA A 200 -14.31 26.49 17.60
CA ALA A 200 -15.27 25.41 17.42
C ALA A 200 -15.27 24.89 15.98
N TYR A 201 -15.40 23.57 15.86
CA TYR A 201 -15.47 22.82 14.60
C TYR A 201 -16.50 21.69 14.75
N ASP A 202 -17.00 21.15 13.65
CA ASP A 202 -17.90 19.99 13.71
C ASP A 202 -17.11 18.73 14.09
N PHE A 203 -15.99 18.51 13.41
CA PHE A 203 -15.11 17.37 13.63
C PHE A 203 -13.72 17.83 14.06
N ILE A 204 -13.18 17.19 15.10
CA ILE A 204 -11.77 17.34 15.49
C ILE A 204 -11.09 15.98 15.34
N VAL A 205 -10.10 15.90 14.46
CA VAL A 205 -9.22 14.74 14.27
C VAL A 205 -7.90 15.00 14.97
N ILE A 206 -7.55 14.16 15.95
CA ILE A 206 -6.34 14.31 16.76
C ILE A 206 -5.26 13.37 16.21
N GLY A 207 -4.23 13.95 15.60
CA GLY A 207 -3.17 13.25 14.90
C GLY A 207 -3.34 13.35 13.39
N GLY A 208 -2.45 14.07 12.73
CA GLY A 208 -2.35 14.16 11.26
C GLY A 208 -1.56 13.00 10.67
N GLY A 209 -1.73 11.79 11.20
CA GLY A 209 -1.03 10.58 10.77
C GLY A 209 -1.66 9.89 9.56
N THR A 210 -1.23 8.64 9.31
CA THR A 210 -1.72 7.80 8.20
C THR A 210 -3.24 7.72 8.13
N ALA A 211 -3.88 7.34 9.24
CA ALA A 211 -5.34 7.25 9.31
C ALA A 211 -6.00 8.64 9.43
N GLY A 212 -5.41 9.53 10.23
CA GLY A 212 -5.99 10.83 10.56
C GLY A 212 -6.21 11.73 9.33
N LEU A 213 -5.21 11.83 8.45
CA LEU A 213 -5.38 12.61 7.21
C LEU A 213 -6.35 11.95 6.23
N ALA A 214 -6.36 10.62 6.15
CA ALA A 214 -7.28 9.91 5.29
C ALA A 214 -8.73 10.12 5.73
N VAL A 215 -9.05 9.90 7.01
CA VAL A 215 -10.40 10.07 7.54
C VAL A 215 -10.86 11.53 7.48
N ALA A 216 -10.00 12.49 7.87
CA ALA A 216 -10.32 13.91 7.83
C ALA A 216 -10.62 14.38 6.40
N SER A 217 -9.81 13.95 5.43
CA SER A 217 -9.97 14.36 4.04
C SER A 217 -11.25 13.79 3.41
N ARG A 218 -11.60 12.54 3.75
CA ARG A 218 -12.85 11.93 3.29
C ARG A 218 -14.08 12.58 3.94
N ILE A 219 -14.05 12.91 5.23
CA ILE A 219 -15.11 13.68 5.89
C ILE A 219 -15.28 15.04 5.21
N SER A 220 -14.19 15.76 4.95
CA SER A 220 -14.19 17.05 4.25
C SER A 220 -14.91 16.98 2.90
N VAL A 221 -14.69 15.90 2.13
CA VAL A 221 -15.36 15.68 0.84
C VAL A 221 -16.82 15.24 0.99
N GLY A 222 -17.10 14.32 1.92
CA GLY A 222 -18.42 13.71 2.08
C GLY A 222 -19.45 14.61 2.77
N LEU A 223 -18.97 15.53 3.62
CA LEU A 223 -19.76 16.50 4.38
C LEU A 223 -19.23 17.92 4.11
N PRO A 224 -19.44 18.48 2.91
CA PRO A 224 -18.84 19.76 2.50
C PRO A 224 -19.31 20.97 3.34
N ASN A 225 -20.42 20.84 4.05
CA ASN A 225 -20.98 21.88 4.94
C ASN A 225 -20.46 21.77 6.39
N SER A 226 -19.71 20.72 6.73
CA SER A 226 -19.12 20.55 8.05
C SER A 226 -17.68 21.05 8.08
N THR A 227 -17.25 21.57 9.21
CA THR A 227 -15.88 22.03 9.48
C THR A 227 -15.06 20.93 10.13
N VAL A 228 -13.85 20.68 9.60
CA VAL A 228 -12.95 19.61 10.07
C VAL A 228 -11.62 20.21 10.48
N LEU A 229 -11.25 20.06 11.75
CA LEU A 229 -9.93 20.44 12.26
C LEU A 229 -9.06 19.20 12.44
N VAL A 230 -7.88 19.20 11.83
CA VAL A 230 -6.81 18.23 12.13
C VAL A 230 -5.77 18.91 13.02
N ILE A 231 -5.48 18.31 14.18
CA ILE A 231 -4.45 18.78 15.10
C ILE A 231 -3.27 17.81 15.06
N GLU A 232 -2.11 18.27 14.62
CA GLU A 232 -0.88 17.48 14.52
C GLU A 232 0.22 18.04 15.43
N ALA A 233 0.84 17.16 16.21
CA ALA A 233 1.88 17.52 17.17
C ALA A 233 3.21 17.91 16.51
N GLY A 234 3.48 17.39 15.31
CA GLY A 234 4.66 17.66 14.54
C GLY A 234 4.53 18.79 13.52
N PRO A 235 5.65 19.16 12.89
CA PRO A 235 5.68 20.12 11.79
C PRO A 235 5.13 19.51 10.49
N ASP A 236 5.04 20.31 9.43
CA ASP A 236 4.57 19.87 8.10
C ASP A 236 5.48 18.79 7.48
N GLY A 237 6.77 19.10 7.29
CA GLY A 237 7.75 18.14 6.78
C GLY A 237 7.61 17.75 5.29
N ARG A 238 6.59 18.19 4.54
CA ARG A 238 6.45 17.85 3.10
C ARG A 238 7.63 18.25 2.22
N GLN A 239 8.38 19.28 2.61
CA GLN A 239 9.56 19.78 1.91
C GLN A 239 10.88 19.23 2.48
N GLU A 240 10.85 18.25 3.39
CA GLU A 240 12.04 17.66 4.00
C GLU A 240 12.63 16.56 3.11
N PRO A 241 13.87 16.72 2.56
CA PRO A 241 14.50 15.71 1.72
C PRO A 241 14.67 14.35 2.40
N GLY A 242 14.89 14.31 3.72
CA GLY A 242 14.95 13.06 4.48
C GLY A 242 13.61 12.30 4.55
N ILE A 243 12.49 12.95 4.21
CA ILE A 243 11.16 12.35 4.13
C ILE A 243 10.83 11.99 2.68
N TYR A 244 10.88 12.96 1.76
CA TYR A 244 10.33 12.76 0.42
C TYR A 244 11.26 11.99 -0.53
N ILE A 245 12.57 11.92 -0.28
CA ILE A 245 13.51 11.16 -1.12
C ILE A 245 13.53 9.69 -0.65
N PRO A 246 13.06 8.70 -1.46
CA PRO A 246 12.91 7.31 -1.01
C PRO A 246 14.19 6.68 -0.45
N GLY A 247 15.33 6.85 -1.11
CA GLY A 247 16.61 6.30 -0.68
C GLY A 247 17.21 6.98 0.56
N ARG A 248 16.58 8.05 1.08
CA ARG A 248 16.91 8.64 2.38
C ARG A 248 16.05 8.12 3.53
N LYS A 249 15.13 7.18 3.28
CA LYS A 249 14.34 6.53 4.33
C LYS A 249 15.21 6.13 5.52
N GLY A 250 14.74 6.44 6.72
CA GLY A 250 15.47 6.21 7.96
C GLY A 250 16.39 7.34 8.40
N SER A 251 16.74 8.32 7.55
CA SER A 251 17.67 9.41 7.92
C SER A 251 17.09 10.42 8.93
N THR A 252 15.77 10.40 9.15
CA THR A 252 15.04 11.30 10.05
C THR A 252 14.70 10.68 11.40
N LEU A 253 14.99 9.39 11.59
CA LEU A 253 14.75 8.68 12.85
C LEU A 253 15.61 9.27 13.98
N GLY A 254 15.03 9.40 15.17
CA GLY A 254 15.65 10.06 16.32
C GLY A 254 15.76 11.59 16.24
N GLY A 255 15.41 12.21 15.11
CA GLY A 255 15.39 13.66 14.93
C GLY A 255 14.07 14.32 15.35
N LYS A 256 13.87 15.59 14.95
CA LYS A 256 12.67 16.37 15.29
C LYS A 256 11.34 15.81 14.73
N TYR A 257 11.41 14.97 13.70
CA TYR A 257 10.27 14.33 13.06
C TYR A 257 9.88 13.01 13.72
N ASP A 258 10.62 12.55 14.72
CA ASP A 258 10.39 11.32 15.45
C ASP A 258 9.96 11.64 16.90
N TRP A 259 9.02 10.89 17.44
CA TRP A 259 8.70 10.94 18.87
C TRP A 259 9.85 10.45 19.76
N ASN A 260 10.80 9.69 19.19
CA ASN A 260 11.98 9.17 19.88
C ASN A 260 11.60 8.37 21.15
N LEU A 261 10.63 7.47 21.00
CA LEU A 261 10.12 6.64 22.08
C LEU A 261 11.02 5.42 22.28
N THR A 262 11.03 4.88 23.50
CA THR A 262 11.77 3.66 23.85
C THR A 262 10.92 2.77 24.73
N THR A 263 11.10 1.46 24.63
CA THR A 263 10.50 0.53 25.58
C THR A 263 11.16 0.64 26.96
N VAL A 264 10.49 0.13 27.99
CA VAL A 264 11.16 -0.27 29.24
C VAL A 264 12.17 -1.40 28.94
N PRO A 265 13.13 -1.68 29.83
CA PRO A 265 13.99 -2.86 29.71
C PRO A 265 13.15 -4.13 29.54
N GLN A 266 13.49 -4.96 28.56
CA GLN A 266 12.74 -6.18 28.24
C GLN A 266 13.44 -7.40 28.87
N PRO A 267 12.90 -7.99 29.97
CA PRO A 267 13.59 -9.05 30.71
C PRO A 267 13.88 -10.28 29.87
N HIS A 268 12.98 -10.59 28.93
CA HIS A 268 13.08 -11.75 28.04
C HIS A 268 13.90 -11.46 26.76
N ALA A 269 14.54 -10.28 26.66
CA ALA A 269 15.41 -9.92 25.56
C ALA A 269 16.72 -9.29 26.08
N ASN A 270 17.35 -9.93 27.07
CA ASN A 270 18.60 -9.51 27.72
C ASN A 270 18.53 -8.10 28.35
N ASN A 271 17.38 -7.72 28.91
CA ASN A 271 17.12 -6.38 29.48
C ASN A 271 17.39 -5.22 28.51
N ARG A 272 17.39 -5.49 27.19
CA ARG A 272 17.57 -4.44 26.19
C ARG A 272 16.36 -3.49 26.19
N THR A 273 16.64 -2.24 25.83
CA THR A 273 15.62 -1.26 25.48
C THR A 273 15.55 -1.16 23.95
N PHE A 274 14.33 -1.00 23.43
CA PHE A 274 14.08 -0.97 21.99
C PHE A 274 13.64 0.44 21.61
N ALA A 275 14.26 1.01 20.59
CA ALA A 275 13.73 2.23 19.96
C ALA A 275 12.36 1.93 19.36
N GLN A 276 11.43 2.87 19.48
CA GLN A 276 10.05 2.79 19.02
C GLN A 276 9.74 4.01 18.17
N ASN A 277 10.49 4.18 17.09
CA ASN A 277 10.45 5.37 16.24
C ASN A 277 9.06 5.59 15.64
N ARG A 278 8.45 6.76 15.85
CA ARG A 278 7.11 7.08 15.34
C ARG A 278 7.10 8.48 14.76
N GLY A 279 6.42 8.66 13.64
CA GLY A 279 6.32 9.98 13.02
C GLY A 279 5.63 10.99 13.94
N LYS A 280 6.34 12.07 14.23
CA LYS A 280 5.88 13.33 14.82
C LYS A 280 6.01 14.41 13.74
N VAL A 281 5.15 14.32 12.73
CA VAL A 281 5.17 15.14 11.52
C VAL A 281 3.83 14.94 10.80
N LEU A 282 3.40 15.88 9.97
CA LEU A 282 2.24 15.69 9.10
C LEU A 282 2.47 14.46 8.20
N GLY A 283 1.51 13.54 8.25
CA GLY A 283 1.58 12.19 7.68
C GLY A 283 1.97 11.10 8.69
N GLY A 284 2.42 11.46 9.88
CA GLY A 284 2.82 10.54 10.95
C GLY A 284 3.83 9.51 10.46
N SER A 285 3.67 8.25 10.87
CA SER A 285 4.60 7.18 10.50
C SER A 285 4.65 6.89 9.00
N SER A 286 3.66 7.28 8.18
CA SER A 286 3.76 7.14 6.72
C SER A 286 4.87 8.01 6.11
N ALA A 287 5.24 9.11 6.77
CA ALA A 287 6.36 9.96 6.40
C ALA A 287 7.72 9.34 6.72
N LEU A 288 7.78 8.42 7.69
CA LEU A 288 9.04 7.82 8.18
C LEU A 288 9.21 6.34 7.80
N ASN A 289 8.16 5.67 7.33
CA ASN A 289 8.19 4.24 7.05
C ASN A 289 9.19 3.88 5.92
N LEU A 290 9.42 2.58 5.75
CA LEU A 290 10.35 2.05 4.74
C LEU A 290 9.70 1.80 3.36
N MET A 291 8.45 2.25 3.20
CA MET A 291 7.65 2.23 1.97
C MET A 291 7.24 0.85 1.43
N THR A 292 7.24 -0.21 2.22
CA THR A 292 6.69 -1.51 1.79
C THR A 292 5.18 -1.42 1.61
N TRP A 293 4.64 -1.84 0.47
CA TRP A 293 3.21 -1.84 0.22
C TRP A 293 2.67 -3.25 -0.04
N ASP A 294 2.02 -3.85 0.96
CA ASP A 294 1.52 -5.23 0.96
C ASP A 294 0.14 -5.34 1.61
N ARG A 295 -0.48 -6.51 1.54
CA ARG A 295 -1.76 -6.84 2.18
C ARG A 295 -1.67 -8.21 2.86
N THR A 296 -2.46 -8.35 3.91
CA THR A 296 -2.59 -9.58 4.69
C THR A 296 -3.53 -10.57 4.00
N SER A 297 -3.67 -11.78 4.54
CA SER A 297 -4.54 -12.79 3.94
C SER A 297 -6.03 -12.54 4.20
N ILE A 298 -6.87 -13.10 3.32
CA ILE A 298 -8.34 -13.12 3.50
C ILE A 298 -8.71 -13.68 4.88
N ALA A 299 -8.09 -14.80 5.27
CA ALA A 299 -8.40 -15.50 6.51
C ALA A 299 -8.14 -14.64 7.76
N GLU A 300 -7.14 -13.77 7.73
CA GLU A 300 -6.79 -12.88 8.84
C GLU A 300 -7.77 -11.72 8.99
N LEU A 301 -8.24 -11.12 7.89
CA LEU A 301 -9.27 -10.08 7.97
C LEU A 301 -10.63 -10.67 8.35
N ASP A 302 -11.02 -11.80 7.77
CA ASP A 302 -12.26 -12.51 8.13
C ASP A 302 -12.29 -12.95 9.59
N ALA A 303 -11.12 -13.14 10.22
CA ALA A 303 -11.05 -13.44 11.63
C ALA A 303 -11.54 -12.30 12.54
N TRP A 304 -11.53 -11.05 12.07
CA TRP A 304 -12.05 -9.92 12.85
C TRP A 304 -13.56 -10.02 13.05
N GLU A 305 -14.29 -10.46 12.03
CA GLU A 305 -15.72 -10.71 12.16
C GLU A 305 -16.01 -11.91 13.09
N LYS A 306 -15.16 -12.95 13.04
CA LYS A 306 -15.23 -14.09 13.99
C LYS A 306 -14.99 -13.67 15.44
N LEU A 307 -14.26 -12.58 15.67
CA LEU A 307 -14.09 -11.95 16.99
C LEU A 307 -15.30 -11.12 17.44
N GLY A 308 -16.39 -11.08 16.65
CA GLY A 308 -17.62 -10.34 16.97
C GLY A 308 -17.70 -8.97 16.31
N ASN A 309 -16.73 -8.59 15.47
CA ASN A 309 -16.71 -7.30 14.80
C ASN A 309 -17.44 -7.38 13.45
N ARG A 310 -18.78 -7.44 13.50
CA ARG A 310 -19.62 -7.57 12.29
C ARG A 310 -19.26 -6.52 11.24
N GLY A 311 -19.09 -6.97 10.00
CA GLY A 311 -18.72 -6.10 8.88
C GLY A 311 -17.25 -5.66 8.87
N TRP A 312 -16.39 -6.20 9.74
CA TRP A 312 -14.94 -6.06 9.64
C TRP A 312 -14.36 -7.39 9.15
N ASN A 313 -14.23 -7.53 7.84
CA ASN A 313 -13.78 -8.75 7.16
C ASN A 313 -13.09 -8.38 5.85
N TRP A 314 -12.58 -9.37 5.11
CA TRP A 314 -11.93 -9.10 3.82
C TRP A 314 -12.88 -8.38 2.86
N LYS A 315 -14.13 -8.85 2.75
CA LYS A 315 -15.13 -8.29 1.82
C LYS A 315 -15.37 -6.79 2.01
N SER A 316 -15.29 -6.29 3.24
CA SER A 316 -15.52 -4.87 3.54
C SER A 316 -14.24 -4.02 3.53
N LEU A 317 -13.12 -4.57 4.00
CA LEU A 317 -11.85 -3.85 4.08
C LEU A 317 -11.11 -3.82 2.75
N TYR A 318 -11.24 -4.86 1.91
CA TYR A 318 -10.52 -4.94 0.64
C TYR A 318 -10.88 -3.79 -0.31
N PRO A 319 -12.16 -3.47 -0.60
CA PRO A 319 -12.50 -2.30 -1.41
C PRO A 319 -12.00 -0.99 -0.80
N ALA A 320 -12.04 -0.86 0.53
CA ALA A 320 -11.53 0.31 1.23
C ALA A 320 -10.01 0.46 1.07
N MET A 321 -9.25 -0.64 1.14
CA MET A 321 -7.81 -0.63 0.86
C MET A 321 -7.50 -0.31 -0.61
N LEU A 322 -8.33 -0.75 -1.56
CA LEU A 322 -8.16 -0.40 -2.98
C LEU A 322 -8.42 1.10 -3.24
N LYS A 323 -9.38 1.70 -2.55
CA LYS A 323 -9.74 3.12 -2.65
C LYS A 323 -8.62 4.07 -2.22
N ALA A 324 -7.68 3.59 -1.40
CA ALA A 324 -6.50 4.34 -0.99
C ALA A 324 -5.38 4.35 -2.04
N GLU A 325 -5.36 3.37 -2.96
CA GLU A 325 -4.23 3.05 -3.82
C GLU A 325 -4.46 3.42 -5.30
N THR A 326 -3.39 3.89 -5.95
CA THR A 326 -3.22 3.84 -7.40
C THR A 326 -1.88 3.17 -7.72
N PHE A 327 -1.95 1.94 -8.23
CA PHE A 327 -0.78 1.18 -8.64
C PHE A 327 -0.38 1.49 -10.08
N MET A 328 0.90 1.77 -10.27
CA MET A 328 1.53 1.93 -11.57
C MET A 328 1.88 0.55 -12.15
N PRO A 329 1.33 0.18 -13.32
CA PRO A 329 1.59 -1.11 -13.94
C PRO A 329 3.09 -1.39 -14.13
N SER A 330 3.49 -2.64 -13.92
CA SER A 330 4.88 -3.10 -14.05
C SER A 330 4.91 -4.50 -14.65
N PRO A 331 5.91 -4.87 -15.47
CA PRO A 331 6.09 -6.24 -15.94
C PRO A 331 6.50 -7.22 -14.82
N GLU A 332 6.96 -6.71 -13.67
CA GLU A 332 7.42 -7.51 -12.53
C GLU A 332 6.31 -7.91 -11.56
N TYR A 333 5.10 -7.38 -11.73
CA TYR A 333 3.95 -7.60 -10.85
C TYR A 333 2.65 -7.72 -11.65
N GLY A 334 1.69 -8.46 -11.13
CA GLY A 334 0.39 -8.66 -11.75
C GLY A 334 -0.54 -7.45 -11.58
N VAL A 335 -1.75 -7.57 -12.13
CA VAL A 335 -2.78 -6.52 -12.08
C VAL A 335 -3.93 -6.86 -11.14
N GLU A 336 -4.00 -8.09 -10.65
CA GLU A 336 -4.96 -8.49 -9.63
C GLU A 336 -4.56 -7.93 -8.26
N GLY A 337 -5.55 -7.62 -7.43
CA GLY A 337 -5.27 -7.14 -6.08
C GLY A 337 -4.98 -5.65 -5.95
N VAL A 338 -4.79 -4.88 -7.04
CA VAL A 338 -4.26 -3.49 -7.00
C VAL A 338 -5.34 -2.39 -7.17
N GLY A 339 -5.20 -1.28 -6.45
CA GLY A 339 -6.03 -0.07 -6.64
C GLY A 339 -5.61 0.78 -7.84
N LYS A 340 -6.52 1.61 -8.39
CA LYS A 340 -6.29 2.40 -9.62
C LYS A 340 -6.67 3.88 -9.54
N THR A 341 -7.25 4.31 -8.43
CA THR A 341 -7.89 5.64 -8.33
C THR A 341 -7.62 6.36 -7.01
N GLY A 342 -6.92 5.72 -6.08
CA GLY A 342 -6.65 6.27 -4.76
C GLY A 342 -5.51 7.29 -4.76
N PRO A 343 -5.43 8.13 -3.71
CA PRO A 343 -4.42 9.18 -3.62
C PRO A 343 -2.99 8.63 -3.47
N ILE A 344 -2.82 7.48 -2.83
CA ILE A 344 -1.50 6.89 -2.61
C ILE A 344 -1.04 6.19 -3.88
N GLN A 345 -0.09 6.81 -4.58
CA GLN A 345 0.61 6.19 -5.70
C GLN A 345 1.53 5.07 -5.21
N THR A 346 1.53 3.95 -5.92
CA THR A 346 2.40 2.80 -5.66
C THR A 346 3.05 2.32 -6.96
N LEU A 347 4.29 1.85 -6.88
CA LEU A 347 5.04 1.34 -8.02
C LEU A 347 6.02 0.25 -7.60
N ILE A 348 6.52 -0.51 -8.56
CA ILE A 348 7.67 -1.38 -8.39
C ILE A 348 8.95 -0.53 -8.59
N SER A 349 9.93 -0.67 -7.69
CA SER A 349 11.17 0.11 -7.78
C SER A 349 11.82 -0.01 -9.17
N ARG A 350 12.36 1.09 -9.70
CA ARG A 350 13.09 1.05 -10.99
C ARG A 350 14.53 0.52 -10.84
N ILE A 351 15.01 0.34 -9.60
CA ILE A 351 16.38 -0.11 -9.31
C ILE A 351 16.34 -1.49 -8.68
N PHE A 352 16.88 -2.46 -9.40
CA PHE A 352 17.12 -3.82 -8.92
C PHE A 352 18.62 -4.09 -8.86
N PRO A 353 19.22 -4.14 -7.66
CA PRO A 353 20.61 -4.54 -7.52
C PRO A 353 20.86 -5.90 -8.16
N LYS A 354 21.99 -6.06 -8.86
CA LYS A 354 22.32 -7.27 -9.63
C LYS A 354 22.18 -8.55 -8.82
N HIS A 355 22.57 -8.54 -7.54
CA HIS A 355 22.48 -9.70 -6.66
C HIS A 355 21.04 -10.10 -6.31
N GLN A 356 20.05 -9.22 -6.41
CA GLN A 356 18.65 -9.57 -6.16
C GLN A 356 18.05 -10.46 -7.26
N SER A 357 18.67 -10.55 -8.43
CA SER A 357 18.26 -11.50 -9.47
C SER A 357 18.31 -12.96 -9.02
N SER A 358 19.08 -13.28 -7.97
CA SER A 358 19.12 -14.62 -7.38
C SER A 358 17.97 -14.90 -6.41
N TRP A 359 17.19 -13.90 -5.99
CA TRP A 359 16.20 -14.02 -4.92
C TRP A 359 15.10 -15.03 -5.23
N ILE A 360 14.32 -14.78 -6.28
CA ILE A 360 13.20 -15.64 -6.70
C ILE A 360 13.69 -17.07 -7.01
N PRO A 361 14.75 -17.29 -7.83
CA PRO A 361 15.23 -18.64 -8.10
C PRO A 361 15.66 -19.41 -6.85
N THR A 362 16.31 -18.74 -5.89
CA THR A 362 16.77 -19.37 -4.64
C THR A 362 15.58 -19.86 -3.81
N LEU A 363 14.54 -19.04 -3.67
CA LEU A 363 13.35 -19.41 -2.90
C LEU A 363 12.47 -20.45 -3.61
N ASN A 364 12.41 -20.42 -4.94
CA ASN A 364 11.77 -21.47 -5.72
C ASN A 364 12.44 -22.84 -5.51
N ILE A 365 13.79 -22.90 -5.43
CA ILE A 365 14.54 -24.13 -5.12
C ILE A 365 14.20 -24.64 -3.71
N LEU A 366 13.97 -23.74 -2.76
CA LEU A 366 13.53 -24.08 -1.41
C LEU A 366 12.04 -24.47 -1.32
N GLY A 367 11.33 -24.50 -2.46
CA GLY A 367 9.95 -24.94 -2.55
C GLY A 367 8.90 -23.84 -2.38
N LEU A 368 9.30 -22.58 -2.26
CA LEU A 368 8.35 -21.46 -2.19
C LEU A 368 8.02 -20.96 -3.61
N ALA A 369 6.74 -20.99 -4.00
CA ALA A 369 6.32 -20.53 -5.31
C ALA A 369 6.48 -19.01 -5.49
N THR A 370 6.72 -18.59 -6.73
CA THR A 370 6.68 -17.17 -7.10
C THR A 370 5.23 -16.67 -7.07
N ASN A 371 5.02 -15.53 -6.41
CA ASN A 371 3.74 -14.85 -6.32
C ASN A 371 3.88 -13.43 -6.85
N ARG A 372 3.17 -13.12 -7.94
CA ARG A 372 3.16 -11.79 -8.57
C ARG A 372 1.92 -10.99 -8.22
N GLU A 373 1.04 -11.51 -7.38
CA GLU A 373 -0.30 -10.95 -7.11
C GLU A 373 -0.61 -10.98 -5.60
N SER A 374 0.43 -10.83 -4.75
CA SER A 374 0.34 -10.88 -3.28
C SER A 374 -0.67 -9.91 -2.64
N LEU A 375 -1.17 -8.90 -3.35
CA LEU A 375 -2.16 -7.94 -2.87
C LEU A 375 -3.62 -8.44 -2.94
N ASP A 376 -3.89 -9.60 -3.55
CA ASP A 376 -5.23 -10.16 -3.74
C ASP A 376 -5.81 -10.90 -2.51
N GLY A 377 -5.03 -10.99 -1.42
CA GLY A 377 -5.40 -11.69 -0.19
C GLY A 377 -4.79 -13.10 -0.07
N HIS A 378 -3.92 -13.49 -1.01
CA HIS A 378 -3.13 -14.71 -0.97
C HIS A 378 -1.62 -14.39 -0.94
N PRO A 379 -1.08 -13.84 0.16
CA PRO A 379 0.27 -13.27 0.18
C PRO A 379 1.42 -14.30 0.15
N VAL A 380 1.15 -15.59 0.42
CA VAL A 380 2.19 -16.63 0.47
C VAL A 380 2.92 -16.74 -0.87
N GLY A 381 4.25 -16.78 -0.83
CA GLY A 381 5.10 -16.85 -2.02
C GLY A 381 6.24 -15.83 -1.99
N VAL A 382 7.15 -15.95 -2.97
CA VAL A 382 8.21 -14.97 -3.21
C VAL A 382 7.74 -13.94 -4.24
N SER A 383 7.87 -12.65 -3.92
CA SER A 383 7.39 -11.56 -4.75
C SER A 383 8.42 -10.43 -4.90
N THR A 384 8.22 -9.67 -5.97
CA THR A 384 8.69 -8.28 -6.05
C THR A 384 7.57 -7.40 -5.49
N GLN A 385 7.75 -6.75 -4.35
CA GLN A 385 6.67 -6.03 -3.68
C GLN A 385 6.57 -4.57 -4.14
N PRO A 386 5.36 -4.02 -4.35
CA PRO A 386 5.15 -2.60 -4.58
C PRO A 386 5.62 -1.73 -3.41
N ASN A 387 5.89 -0.46 -3.73
CA ASN A 387 6.25 0.57 -2.76
C ASN A 387 5.39 1.82 -2.96
N ASN A 388 5.08 2.54 -1.88
CA ASN A 388 4.36 3.82 -1.95
C ASN A 388 5.29 4.98 -2.36
N VAL A 389 5.51 5.08 -3.67
CA VAL A 389 6.36 6.09 -4.33
C VAL A 389 5.57 6.67 -5.52
N ASN A 390 5.63 7.99 -5.67
CA ASN A 390 5.04 8.74 -6.78
C ASN A 390 5.83 8.50 -8.09
N PRO A 391 5.23 8.70 -9.29
CA PRO A 391 5.92 8.54 -10.57
C PRO A 391 7.16 9.43 -10.77
N ASN A 392 7.26 10.52 -10.02
CA ASN A 392 8.44 11.39 -9.96
C ASN A 392 9.51 10.93 -8.96
N TYR A 393 9.39 9.71 -8.43
CA TYR A 393 10.29 9.09 -7.46
C TYR A 393 10.41 9.82 -6.11
N THR A 394 9.36 10.55 -5.72
CA THR A 394 9.18 11.00 -4.33
C THR A 394 8.31 10.03 -3.54
N ARG A 395 8.45 9.97 -2.22
CA ARG A 395 7.55 9.22 -1.33
C ARG A 395 6.09 9.64 -1.55
N SER A 396 5.21 8.65 -1.69
CA SER A 396 3.75 8.83 -1.70
C SER A 396 3.19 8.44 -0.34
N TYR A 397 2.57 9.36 0.40
CA TYR A 397 2.18 9.12 1.80
C TYR A 397 0.97 9.97 2.21
N ALA A 398 0.55 9.93 3.48
CA ALA A 398 -0.78 10.39 3.87
C ALA A 398 -1.15 11.85 3.47
N PRO A 399 -0.23 12.83 3.37
CA PRO A 399 -0.56 14.16 2.85
C PRO A 399 -1.08 14.19 1.40
N GLU A 400 -0.91 13.11 0.62
CA GLU A 400 -1.55 12.96 -0.69
C GLU A 400 -3.08 13.06 -0.59
N TYR A 401 -3.67 12.65 0.53
CA TYR A 401 -5.12 12.80 0.78
C TYR A 401 -5.58 14.26 0.84
N LEU A 402 -4.71 15.20 1.20
CA LEU A 402 -5.05 16.62 1.26
C LEU A 402 -5.40 17.20 -0.11
N LYS A 403 -4.98 16.55 -1.21
CA LYS A 403 -5.35 16.94 -2.58
C LYS A 403 -6.84 16.72 -2.86
N LEU A 404 -7.53 15.92 -2.05
CA LEU A 404 -8.95 15.60 -2.21
C LEU A 404 -9.87 16.60 -1.51
N THR A 405 -9.35 17.35 -0.54
CA THR A 405 -10.16 18.10 0.42
C THR A 405 -10.92 19.27 -0.21
N LYS A 406 -11.95 19.72 0.49
CA LYS A 406 -12.63 20.99 0.21
C LYS A 406 -12.09 22.08 1.14
N ASN A 407 -12.56 23.31 0.96
CA ASN A 407 -12.12 24.47 1.75
C ASN A 407 -12.59 24.46 3.23
N ASN A 408 -13.13 23.33 3.71
CA ASN A 408 -13.67 23.12 5.06
C ASN A 408 -12.74 22.33 5.99
N LEU A 409 -11.55 21.93 5.52
CA LEU A 409 -10.53 21.26 6.33
C LEU A 409 -9.42 22.25 6.74
N ILE A 410 -9.17 22.31 8.05
CA ILE A 410 -8.17 23.17 8.67
C ILE A 410 -7.08 22.29 9.28
N LEU A 411 -5.82 22.66 9.06
CA LEU A 411 -4.66 22.03 9.69
C LEU A 411 -4.11 22.93 10.79
N LYS A 412 -3.91 22.37 11.98
CA LYS A 412 -3.18 23.00 13.08
C LYS A 412 -1.97 22.14 13.45
N LEU A 413 -0.81 22.55 12.97
CA LEU A 413 0.47 21.84 13.12
C LEU A 413 1.21 22.28 14.38
N GLU A 414 2.26 21.56 14.75
CA GLU A 414 3.11 21.82 15.91
C GLU A 414 2.30 22.06 17.21
N THR A 415 1.16 21.37 17.31
CA THR A 415 0.17 21.59 18.36
C THR A 415 -0.17 20.25 19.02
N ARG A 416 -0.03 20.18 20.34
CA ARG A 416 -0.31 18.98 21.11
C ARG A 416 -1.66 19.09 21.81
N VAL A 417 -2.48 18.05 21.69
CA VAL A 417 -3.69 17.89 22.50
C VAL A 417 -3.30 17.29 23.85
N ALA A 418 -3.69 17.93 24.93
CA ALA A 418 -3.43 17.49 26.29
C ALA A 418 -4.47 16.47 26.79
N LYS A 419 -5.74 16.73 26.49
CA LYS A 419 -6.88 15.85 26.86
C LYS A 419 -8.12 16.16 26.02
N ILE A 420 -9.06 15.23 26.06
CA ILE A 420 -10.43 15.36 25.58
C ILE A 420 -11.31 15.88 26.72
N ASN A 421 -12.22 16.79 26.40
CA ASN A 421 -13.15 17.38 27.34
C ASN A 421 -14.51 16.69 27.28
N PHE A 422 -15.17 16.55 28.43
CA PHE A 422 -16.45 15.86 28.54
C PHE A 422 -17.48 16.66 29.33
N LYS A 423 -18.74 16.54 28.90
CA LYS A 423 -19.92 16.81 29.72
C LYS A 423 -20.61 15.48 30.02
N GLY A 424 -20.41 14.94 31.23
CA GLY A 424 -20.83 13.59 31.55
C GLY A 424 -20.09 12.55 30.69
N LYS A 425 -20.82 11.87 29.81
CA LYS A 425 -20.27 10.83 28.90
C LYS A 425 -20.17 11.30 27.44
N VAL A 426 -20.32 12.59 27.19
CA VAL A 426 -20.31 13.17 25.85
C VAL A 426 -19.02 13.95 25.65
N ALA A 427 -18.23 13.58 24.65
CA ALA A 427 -17.05 14.36 24.26
C ALA A 427 -17.50 15.69 23.64
N THR A 428 -16.93 16.81 24.12
CA THR A 428 -17.34 18.17 23.72
C THR A 428 -16.23 18.95 23.02
N GLY A 429 -15.04 18.38 22.91
CA GLY A 429 -13.87 19.05 22.33
C GLY A 429 -12.57 18.61 22.99
N VAL A 430 -11.54 19.44 22.88
CA VAL A 430 -10.19 19.15 23.35
C VAL A 430 -9.59 20.34 24.09
N THR A 431 -8.65 20.07 24.99
CA THR A 431 -7.75 21.08 25.57
C THR A 431 -6.35 20.82 25.04
N LEU A 432 -5.71 21.87 24.52
CA LEU A 432 -4.34 21.86 24.03
C LEU A 432 -3.33 21.96 25.18
N GLU A 433 -2.05 21.74 24.88
CA GLU A 433 -0.94 21.84 25.84
C GLU A 433 -0.84 23.22 26.52
N ASP A 434 -1.16 24.29 25.79
CA ASP A 434 -1.16 25.67 26.30
C ASP A 434 -2.42 26.03 27.12
N GLY A 435 -3.35 25.09 27.29
CA GLY A 435 -4.63 25.28 27.99
C GLY A 435 -5.78 25.78 27.10
N THR A 436 -5.52 26.13 25.84
CA THR A 436 -6.55 26.52 24.88
C THR A 436 -7.57 25.41 24.71
N THR A 437 -8.86 25.74 24.70
CA THR A 437 -9.93 24.77 24.51
C THR A 437 -10.61 24.99 23.17
N ILE A 438 -10.77 23.90 22.41
CA ILE A 438 -11.45 23.89 21.11
C ILE A 438 -12.65 22.95 21.21
N MET A 439 -13.83 23.45 20.85
CA MET A 439 -15.08 22.69 20.89
C MET A 439 -15.27 21.85 19.62
N ALA A 440 -15.82 20.64 19.81
CA ALA A 440 -16.36 19.83 18.73
C ALA A 440 -17.89 19.88 18.80
N HIS A 441 -18.59 20.13 17.69
CA HIS A 441 -20.05 20.11 17.61
C HIS A 441 -20.62 18.73 17.28
N SER A 442 -19.87 17.92 16.53
CA SER A 442 -20.26 16.58 16.08
C SER A 442 -19.40 15.49 16.70
N GLU A 443 -18.11 15.39 16.42
CA GLU A 443 -17.32 14.24 16.92
C GLU A 443 -15.84 14.57 17.13
N VAL A 444 -15.24 13.95 18.14
CA VAL A 444 -13.78 13.88 18.31
C VAL A 444 -13.31 12.52 17.80
N ILE A 445 -12.29 12.52 16.94
CA ILE A 445 -11.74 11.31 16.32
C ILE A 445 -10.26 11.22 16.71
N LEU A 446 -9.90 10.17 17.45
CA LEU A 446 -8.52 9.89 17.82
C LEU A 446 -7.80 9.12 16.70
N SER A 447 -6.71 9.69 16.21
CA SER A 447 -5.83 9.10 15.20
C SER A 447 -4.36 9.31 15.57
N ALA A 448 -4.05 9.28 16.87
CA ALA A 448 -2.74 9.60 17.42
C ALA A 448 -1.75 8.42 17.32
N GLY A 449 -2.21 7.23 16.93
CA GLY A 449 -1.41 6.02 16.77
C GLY A 449 -1.31 5.19 18.04
N SER A 450 -0.78 3.97 17.89
CA SER A 450 -0.86 2.92 18.92
C SER A 450 -0.18 3.21 20.26
N PHE A 451 0.65 4.26 20.38
CA PHE A 451 1.22 4.65 21.66
C PHE A 451 0.54 5.86 22.29
N GLN A 452 0.16 6.85 21.49
CA GLN A 452 -0.38 8.10 21.98
C GLN A 452 -1.89 8.04 22.18
N THR A 453 -2.62 7.27 21.37
CA THR A 453 -4.07 7.06 21.52
C THR A 453 -4.48 6.54 22.90
N PRO A 454 -3.91 5.42 23.41
CA PRO A 454 -4.25 4.96 24.76
C PRO A 454 -3.88 5.99 25.83
N GLY A 455 -2.71 6.63 25.72
CA GLY A 455 -2.29 7.63 26.70
C GLY A 455 -3.20 8.86 26.72
N LEU A 456 -3.71 9.29 25.55
CA LEU A 456 -4.66 10.40 25.48
C LEU A 456 -6.04 10.01 26.03
N LEU A 457 -6.50 8.78 25.82
CA LEU A 457 -7.70 8.26 26.50
C LEU A 457 -7.53 8.29 28.02
N GLU A 458 -6.37 7.81 28.53
CA GLU A 458 -6.06 7.78 29.96
C GLU A 458 -5.98 9.18 30.57
N LEU A 459 -5.24 10.11 29.94
CA LEU A 459 -5.17 11.52 30.35
C LEU A 459 -6.55 12.21 30.39
N SER A 460 -7.49 11.70 29.59
CA SER A 460 -8.86 12.18 29.50
C SER A 460 -9.82 11.45 30.47
N GLY A 461 -9.32 10.54 31.30
CA GLY A 461 -10.10 9.82 32.31
C GLY A 461 -10.79 8.54 31.81
N ILE A 462 -10.38 8.01 30.65
CA ILE A 462 -10.87 6.75 30.10
C ILE A 462 -9.74 5.71 30.17
N GLY A 463 -9.87 4.73 31.06
CA GLY A 463 -8.80 3.75 31.27
C GLY A 463 -8.97 2.94 32.56
N ASN A 464 -7.89 2.32 33.03
CA ASN A 464 -7.89 1.57 34.28
C ASN A 464 -8.10 2.50 35.49
N LYS A 465 -9.24 2.34 36.20
CA LYS A 465 -9.60 3.21 37.34
C LYS A 465 -8.52 3.31 38.42
N THR A 466 -7.72 2.26 38.63
CA THR A 466 -6.67 2.25 39.66
C THR A 466 -5.51 3.15 39.25
N LEU A 467 -5.04 3.00 38.00
CA LEU A 467 -4.01 3.85 37.40
C LEU A 467 -4.45 5.32 37.38
N LEU A 468 -5.66 5.59 36.90
CA LEU A 468 -6.18 6.95 36.80
C LEU A 468 -6.24 7.63 38.17
N LYS A 469 -6.74 6.92 39.19
CA LYS A 469 -6.79 7.44 40.57
C LYS A 469 -5.41 7.67 41.17
N SER A 470 -4.44 6.79 40.93
CA SER A 470 -3.07 6.99 41.44
C SER A 470 -2.39 8.22 40.85
N LEU A 471 -2.79 8.63 39.64
CA LEU A 471 -2.31 9.85 38.99
C LEU A 471 -3.19 11.08 39.31
N GLY A 472 -4.28 10.93 40.07
CA GLY A 472 -5.20 12.03 40.36
C GLY A 472 -6.02 12.49 39.14
N ILE A 473 -6.27 11.60 38.18
CA ILE A 473 -7.11 11.84 37.01
C ILE A 473 -8.54 11.40 37.33
N PRO A 474 -9.55 12.29 37.20
CA PRO A 474 -10.95 11.91 37.36
C PRO A 474 -11.37 10.82 36.38
N VAL A 475 -11.99 9.76 36.88
CA VAL A 475 -12.45 8.65 36.04
C VAL A 475 -13.74 9.06 35.34
N VAL A 476 -13.65 9.26 34.02
CA VAL A 476 -14.81 9.40 33.14
C VAL A 476 -15.40 8.03 32.89
N LYS A 477 -14.63 7.05 32.42
CA LYS A 477 -15.08 5.66 32.20
C LYS A 477 -13.96 4.70 32.59
N ASN A 478 -14.29 3.69 33.40
CA ASN A 478 -13.40 2.57 33.67
C ASN A 478 -13.41 1.62 32.46
N LEU A 479 -12.35 1.66 31.66
CA LEU A 479 -12.04 0.70 30.60
C LEU A 479 -10.61 0.22 30.83
N PRO A 480 -10.40 -0.79 31.69
CA PRO A 480 -9.06 -1.20 32.12
C PRO A 480 -8.21 -1.80 30.99
N THR A 481 -8.80 -2.05 29.82
CA THR A 481 -8.12 -2.59 28.63
C THR A 481 -7.55 -1.53 27.70
N VAL A 482 -7.78 -0.24 27.96
CA VAL A 482 -7.06 0.84 27.27
C VAL A 482 -5.56 0.70 27.56
N GLY A 483 -4.75 0.66 26.51
CA GLY A 483 -3.30 0.47 26.60
C GLY A 483 -2.85 -0.99 26.62
N GLU A 484 -3.75 -1.95 26.81
CA GLU A 484 -3.44 -3.38 26.86
C GLU A 484 -3.45 -4.03 25.46
N ASN A 485 -3.17 -5.33 25.40
CA ASN A 485 -3.18 -6.12 24.15
C ASN A 485 -2.20 -5.58 23.07
N PHE A 486 -1.15 -4.87 23.50
CA PHE A 486 -0.10 -4.43 22.60
C PHE A 486 0.51 -5.64 21.90
N SER A 487 0.52 -5.61 20.58
CA SER A 487 1.23 -6.58 19.74
C SER A 487 2.06 -5.84 18.71
N ASP A 488 3.18 -6.45 18.33
CA ASP A 488 4.08 -5.93 17.30
C ASP A 488 4.85 -7.10 16.69
N HIS A 489 5.28 -6.92 15.46
CA HIS A 489 6.12 -7.88 14.76
C HIS A 489 7.54 -7.88 15.34
N ILE A 490 8.09 -9.08 15.53
CA ILE A 490 9.50 -9.25 15.89
C ILE A 490 10.29 -9.70 14.67
N ARG A 491 11.46 -9.09 14.48
CA ARG A 491 12.39 -9.42 13.41
C ARG A 491 13.74 -9.87 13.94
N ILE A 492 14.42 -10.65 13.12
CA ILE A 492 15.81 -11.08 13.25
C ILE A 492 16.49 -10.87 11.90
N GLN A 493 17.82 -10.96 11.82
CA GLN A 493 18.52 -10.77 10.54
C GLN A 493 19.73 -11.66 10.39
N SER A 494 20.22 -11.78 9.16
CA SER A 494 21.58 -12.18 8.84
C SER A 494 22.11 -11.27 7.72
N SER A 495 23.42 -11.04 7.69
CA SER A 495 24.10 -10.13 6.77
C SER A 495 25.36 -10.76 6.20
N TYR A 496 25.57 -10.56 4.90
CA TYR A 496 26.63 -11.22 4.13
C TYR A 496 27.41 -10.20 3.31
N GLN A 497 28.71 -10.42 3.23
CA GLN A 497 29.61 -9.63 2.40
C GLN A 497 29.46 -10.01 0.93
N LEU A 498 29.05 -9.07 0.09
CA LEU A 498 28.95 -9.27 -1.36
C LEU A 498 30.33 -9.44 -2.00
N LYS A 499 30.40 -10.21 -3.08
CA LYS A 499 31.60 -10.24 -3.93
C LYS A 499 31.78 -8.87 -4.63
N PRO A 500 33.02 -8.45 -4.95
CA PRO A 500 33.29 -7.11 -5.48
C PRO A 500 32.50 -6.71 -6.74
N GLU A 501 32.10 -7.67 -7.57
CA GLU A 501 31.33 -7.46 -8.80
C GLU A 501 29.83 -7.19 -8.57
N TYR A 502 29.32 -7.31 -7.35
CA TYR A 502 27.93 -6.99 -7.02
C TYR A 502 27.83 -5.64 -6.30
N PRO A 503 27.04 -4.68 -6.85
CA PRO A 503 26.85 -3.38 -6.23
C PRO A 503 26.01 -3.51 -4.95
N SER A 504 26.25 -2.59 -4.01
CA SER A 504 25.48 -2.42 -2.79
C SER A 504 25.23 -0.94 -2.50
N PHE A 505 24.09 -0.61 -1.90
CA PHE A 505 23.79 0.75 -1.42
C PHE A 505 24.68 1.19 -0.26
N ASP A 506 25.44 0.29 0.38
CA ASP A 506 26.46 0.69 1.36
C ASP A 506 27.48 1.68 0.77
N VAL A 507 27.63 1.73 -0.56
CA VAL A 507 28.45 2.73 -1.26
C VAL A 507 28.02 4.18 -0.96
N LEU A 508 26.75 4.42 -0.59
CA LEU A 508 26.23 5.74 -0.21
C LEU A 508 26.76 6.21 1.15
N LYS A 509 27.48 5.37 1.90
CA LYS A 509 28.21 5.81 3.11
C LYS A 509 29.45 6.64 2.77
N ASN A 510 29.95 6.52 1.54
CA ASN A 510 30.94 7.44 1.00
C ASN A 510 30.25 8.76 0.65
N THR A 511 30.64 9.86 1.31
CA THR A 511 30.01 11.17 1.17
C THR A 511 30.13 11.76 -0.24
N THR A 512 31.24 11.53 -0.94
CA THR A 512 31.42 11.95 -2.34
C THR A 512 30.45 11.21 -3.25
N ARG A 513 30.32 9.88 -3.08
CA ARG A 513 29.36 9.08 -3.86
C ARG A 513 27.93 9.51 -3.58
N ALA A 514 27.57 9.72 -2.31
CA ALA A 514 26.27 10.22 -1.91
C ALA A 514 25.95 11.58 -2.54
N ALA A 515 26.90 12.51 -2.59
CA ALA A 515 26.71 13.82 -3.21
C ALA A 515 26.45 13.72 -4.73
N ILE A 516 27.19 12.84 -5.44
CA ILE A 516 26.99 12.60 -6.87
C ILE A 516 25.60 12.03 -7.15
N GLU A 517 25.19 11.01 -6.39
CA GLU A 517 23.87 10.39 -6.55
C GLU A 517 22.73 11.34 -6.19
N LEU A 518 22.94 12.21 -5.21
CA LEU A 518 21.97 13.26 -4.86
C LEU A 518 21.83 14.29 -5.98
N ALA A 519 22.95 14.71 -6.59
CA ALA A 519 22.93 15.62 -7.73
C ALA A 519 22.19 15.01 -8.92
N ALA A 520 22.41 13.72 -9.20
CA ALA A 520 21.66 12.98 -10.23
C ALA A 520 20.15 12.94 -9.93
N TYR A 521 19.76 12.62 -8.69
CA TYR A 521 18.36 12.64 -8.26
C TYR A 521 17.72 14.04 -8.47
N ASN A 522 18.41 15.09 -8.02
CA ASN A 522 17.93 16.47 -8.16
C ASN A 522 17.83 16.92 -9.63
N ALA A 523 18.62 16.33 -10.53
CA ALA A 523 18.56 16.54 -11.96
C ALA A 523 17.49 15.69 -12.68
N GLY A 524 16.69 14.92 -11.94
CA GLY A 524 15.67 14.01 -12.49
C GLY A 524 16.24 12.77 -13.18
N GLN A 525 17.53 12.48 -12.96
CA GLN A 525 18.20 11.31 -13.50
C GLN A 525 17.98 10.09 -12.59
N VAL A 526 18.16 8.89 -13.12
CA VAL A 526 18.16 7.67 -12.31
C VAL A 526 19.31 7.74 -11.30
N SER A 527 18.99 7.49 -10.04
CA SER A 527 19.89 7.64 -8.90
C SER A 527 19.67 6.52 -7.91
N LEU A 528 20.71 6.10 -7.20
CA LEU A 528 20.59 5.17 -6.06
C LEU A 528 19.61 5.67 -4.98
N TYR A 529 19.29 6.97 -4.96
CA TYR A 529 18.25 7.52 -4.08
C TYR A 529 16.81 7.21 -4.53
N ASP A 530 16.60 6.63 -5.70
CA ASP A 530 15.29 6.10 -6.12
C ASP A 530 14.96 4.76 -5.46
N TYR A 531 15.96 4.11 -4.85
CA TYR A 531 15.84 2.73 -4.41
C TYR A 531 14.87 2.55 -3.24
N THR A 532 13.96 1.61 -3.46
CA THR A 532 13.08 1.02 -2.46
C THR A 532 13.29 -0.50 -2.49
N ALA A 533 13.44 -1.12 -1.33
CA ALA A 533 13.64 -2.56 -1.26
C ALA A 533 12.43 -3.24 -1.91
N SER A 534 12.68 -4.26 -2.72
CA SER A 534 11.65 -4.86 -3.58
C SER A 534 11.55 -6.39 -3.44
N GLY A 535 12.56 -7.09 -2.90
CA GLY A 535 12.49 -8.54 -2.70
C GLY A 535 11.82 -8.90 -1.38
N TYR A 536 10.65 -9.53 -1.44
CA TYR A 536 9.90 -10.01 -0.27
C TYR A 536 9.49 -11.46 -0.46
N ALA A 537 9.24 -12.14 0.64
CA ALA A 537 8.67 -13.48 0.61
C ALA A 537 7.90 -13.76 1.90
N TYR A 538 6.74 -14.38 1.76
CA TYR A 538 5.90 -14.84 2.86
C TYR A 538 5.83 -16.36 2.87
N PHE A 539 6.07 -16.98 4.03
CA PHE A 539 6.24 -18.43 4.13
C PHE A 539 5.28 -19.04 5.16
N PRO A 540 4.78 -20.26 4.90
CA PRO A 540 4.37 -21.16 5.96
C PRO A 540 5.60 -21.82 6.60
N TRP A 541 5.48 -22.28 7.85
CA TRP A 541 6.56 -23.00 8.54
C TRP A 541 6.97 -24.30 7.83
N ASP A 542 6.06 -24.90 7.07
CA ASP A 542 6.28 -26.14 6.32
C ASP A 542 7.41 -26.03 5.27
N ILE A 543 7.67 -24.83 4.72
CA ILE A 543 8.82 -24.57 3.83
C ILE A 543 10.16 -24.62 4.60
N VAL A 544 10.13 -24.25 5.89
CA VAL A 544 11.31 -24.39 6.75
C VAL A 544 11.55 -25.87 7.02
N SER A 545 10.60 -26.56 7.63
CA SER A 545 10.53 -28.03 7.65
C SER A 545 9.20 -28.51 8.25
N ASN A 546 8.81 -29.75 7.93
CA ASN A 546 7.64 -30.40 8.55
C ASN A 546 7.81 -30.57 10.07
N ASP A 547 9.03 -30.83 10.55
CA ASP A 547 9.32 -30.98 11.98
C ASP A 547 9.13 -29.64 12.73
N THR A 548 9.70 -28.56 12.20
CA THR A 548 9.53 -27.20 12.74
C THR A 548 8.06 -26.82 12.82
N ALA A 549 7.30 -27.04 11.73
CA ALA A 549 5.87 -26.75 11.70
C ALA A 549 5.08 -27.58 12.73
N ALA A 550 5.34 -28.88 12.83
CA ALA A 550 4.68 -29.76 13.80
C ALA A 550 5.00 -29.39 15.25
N ARG A 551 6.27 -29.06 15.54
CA ARG A 551 6.74 -28.66 16.87
C ARG A 551 6.08 -27.35 17.32
N PHE A 552 6.03 -26.33 16.46
CA PHE A 552 5.37 -25.07 16.80
C PHE A 552 3.86 -25.20 16.94
N ARG A 553 3.22 -25.96 16.06
CA ARG A 553 1.80 -26.29 16.21
C ARG A 553 1.53 -26.94 17.57
N LYS A 554 2.31 -27.96 17.94
CA LYS A 554 2.17 -28.63 19.23
C LYS A 554 2.38 -27.67 20.40
N LEU A 555 3.46 -26.90 20.38
CA LEU A 555 3.78 -25.92 21.43
C LEU A 555 2.62 -24.95 21.69
N VAL A 556 2.01 -24.43 20.63
CA VAL A 556 0.95 -23.42 20.75
C VAL A 556 -0.42 -24.02 21.04
N GLN A 557 -0.72 -25.22 20.50
CA GLN A 557 -1.99 -25.90 20.77
C GLN A 557 -2.06 -26.38 22.22
N ASP A 558 -0.97 -26.94 22.75
CA ASP A 558 -0.87 -27.47 24.12
C ASP A 558 -0.81 -26.36 25.18
N ASP A 559 -0.58 -25.10 24.80
CA ASP A 559 -0.49 -23.98 25.74
C ASP A 559 -1.87 -23.62 26.32
N THR A 560 -2.07 -23.90 27.60
CA THR A 560 -3.34 -23.64 28.31
C THR A 560 -3.50 -22.20 28.79
N THR A 561 -2.46 -21.36 28.68
CA THR A 561 -2.50 -19.94 29.08
C THR A 561 -3.12 -19.05 28.01
N LEU A 562 -3.06 -19.49 26.75
CA LEU A 562 -3.64 -18.86 25.57
C LEU A 562 -5.18 -19.01 25.52
N THR A 563 -5.87 -18.18 26.30
CA THR A 563 -7.30 -18.35 26.62
C THR A 563 -8.23 -17.30 25.99
N SER A 564 -7.72 -16.14 25.58
CA SER A 564 -8.55 -15.05 25.04
C SER A 564 -9.17 -15.41 23.68
N ALA A 565 -10.19 -14.66 23.26
CA ALA A 565 -10.80 -14.85 21.93
C ALA A 565 -9.78 -14.71 20.79
N VAL A 566 -8.88 -13.73 20.92
CA VAL A 566 -7.74 -13.52 20.01
C VAL A 566 -6.79 -14.71 20.00
N ASP A 567 -6.46 -15.27 21.16
CA ASP A 567 -5.53 -16.40 21.24
C ASP A 567 -6.08 -17.64 20.54
N LYS A 568 -7.38 -17.91 20.72
CA LYS A 568 -8.07 -19.03 20.05
C LYS A 568 -8.00 -18.94 18.52
N ILE A 569 -8.09 -17.73 17.95
CA ILE A 569 -7.87 -17.51 16.52
C ILE A 569 -6.43 -17.82 16.15
N LYS A 570 -5.46 -17.23 16.85
CA LYS A 570 -4.02 -17.38 16.54
C LYS A 570 -3.55 -18.83 16.62
N LYS A 571 -4.07 -19.62 17.56
CA LYS A 571 -3.81 -21.07 17.62
C LYS A 571 -4.10 -21.77 16.30
N ASN A 572 -5.17 -21.37 15.61
CA ASN A 572 -5.58 -22.01 14.36
C ASN A 572 -4.67 -21.65 13.18
N TYR A 573 -3.93 -20.54 13.23
CA TYR A 573 -3.01 -20.15 12.15
C TYR A 573 -1.85 -21.14 11.96
N LEU A 574 -1.50 -21.91 12.98
CA LEU A 574 -0.46 -22.95 12.88
C LEU A 574 -0.99 -24.32 12.43
N SER A 575 -2.29 -24.45 12.20
CA SER A 575 -2.96 -25.69 11.80
C SER A 575 -3.51 -25.60 10.37
N PRO A 576 -3.41 -26.66 9.56
CA PRO A 576 -4.06 -26.70 8.26
C PRO A 576 -5.60 -26.61 8.40
N PRO A 577 -6.29 -25.97 7.44
CA PRO A 577 -5.74 -25.38 6.21
C PRO A 577 -5.10 -23.99 6.41
N GLN A 578 -5.35 -23.30 7.54
CA GLN A 578 -4.90 -21.91 7.73
C GLN A 578 -3.38 -21.76 7.67
N SER A 579 -2.61 -22.73 8.18
CA SER A 579 -1.15 -22.67 8.16
C SER A 579 -0.52 -22.63 6.77
N LEU A 580 -1.29 -22.96 5.72
CA LEU A 580 -0.83 -22.92 4.32
C LEU A 580 -1.18 -21.61 3.62
N THR A 581 -2.16 -20.85 4.14
CA THR A 581 -2.66 -19.62 3.51
C THR A 581 -2.36 -18.35 4.31
N VAL A 582 -2.19 -18.49 5.63
CA VAL A 582 -1.79 -17.42 6.53
C VAL A 582 -0.27 -17.50 6.70
N PRO A 583 0.50 -16.49 6.25
CA PRO A 583 1.94 -16.49 6.42
C PRO A 583 2.33 -16.58 7.90
N GLN A 584 3.34 -17.39 8.19
CA GLN A 584 3.92 -17.47 9.54
C GLN A 584 5.21 -16.65 9.64
N LEU A 585 5.86 -16.45 8.50
CA LEU A 585 7.12 -15.77 8.36
C LEU A 585 7.09 -14.81 7.18
N GLU A 586 7.88 -13.77 7.29
CA GLU A 586 8.31 -12.93 6.17
C GLU A 586 9.84 -12.94 6.10
N VAL A 587 10.39 -12.88 4.89
CA VAL A 587 11.79 -12.55 4.66
C VAL A 587 11.90 -11.41 3.65
N ILE A 588 12.59 -10.35 4.06
CA ILE A 588 12.87 -9.16 3.24
C ILE A 588 14.32 -9.24 2.78
N PHE A 589 14.55 -9.14 1.48
CA PHE A 589 15.88 -8.96 0.90
C PHE A 589 16.23 -7.47 0.93
N SER A 590 17.01 -7.07 1.94
CA SER A 590 17.56 -5.71 2.01
C SER A 590 18.95 -5.68 1.41
N ASP A 591 19.19 -4.74 0.50
CA ASP A 591 20.55 -4.40 0.10
C ASP A 591 21.16 -3.41 1.10
N GLY A 592 22.42 -3.66 1.47
CA GLY A 592 23.11 -3.03 2.59
C GLY A 592 22.87 -3.70 3.94
N TYR A 593 23.61 -3.23 4.95
CA TYR A 593 23.62 -3.80 6.30
C TYR A 593 22.51 -3.24 7.20
N THR A 594 21.77 -4.12 7.88
CA THR A 594 20.62 -3.75 8.74
C THR A 594 20.64 -4.35 10.16
N GLY A 595 21.74 -4.99 10.55
CA GLY A 595 21.85 -5.72 11.82
C GLY A 595 22.30 -4.90 13.02
N LEU A 596 22.46 -5.56 14.17
CA LEU A 596 22.80 -4.92 15.45
C LEU A 596 24.27 -4.95 15.82
N LYS A 597 25.09 -5.75 15.13
CA LYS A 597 26.55 -5.76 15.28
C LYS A 597 27.23 -4.41 15.02
N GLY A 598 26.53 -3.48 14.38
CA GLY A 598 27.05 -2.21 13.88
C GLY A 598 27.68 -2.38 12.49
N TYR A 599 27.62 -1.33 11.67
CA TYR A 599 28.35 -1.33 10.41
C TYR A 599 29.87 -1.25 10.68
N PRO A 600 30.73 -1.82 9.81
CA PRO A 600 32.17 -1.66 9.95
C PRO A 600 32.60 -0.21 10.19
N ALA A 601 33.55 0.00 11.10
CA ALA A 601 34.10 1.32 11.41
C ALA A 601 34.90 1.87 10.22
N ALA A 602 34.95 3.20 10.06
CA ALA A 602 35.61 3.87 8.94
C ALA A 602 37.09 3.50 8.72
N ASN A 603 37.78 3.06 9.78
CA ASN A 603 39.18 2.63 9.74
C ASN A 603 39.36 1.12 9.49
N SER A 604 38.27 0.36 9.34
CA SER A 604 38.30 -1.07 9.05
C SER A 604 38.46 -1.32 7.56
N SER A 605 39.18 -2.40 7.19
CA SER A 605 39.20 -2.91 5.82
C SER A 605 37.82 -3.32 5.31
N LEU A 606 36.85 -3.53 6.21
CA LEU A 606 35.47 -3.85 5.87
C LEU A 606 34.59 -2.61 5.61
N PHE A 607 35.11 -1.39 5.81
CA PHE A 607 34.34 -0.17 5.58
C PHE A 607 34.04 0.03 4.09
N GLY A 608 32.78 0.31 3.77
CA GLY A 608 32.34 0.53 2.40
C GLY A 608 32.29 -0.76 1.57
N ILE A 609 32.61 -1.91 2.15
CA ILE A 609 32.35 -3.19 1.49
C ILE A 609 30.83 -3.35 1.38
N GLY A 610 30.39 -3.75 0.19
CA GLY A 610 28.98 -4.01 -0.07
C GLY A 610 28.49 -5.21 0.72
N THR A 611 27.34 -5.06 1.37
CA THR A 611 26.66 -6.15 2.05
C THR A 611 25.23 -6.26 1.57
N PHE A 612 24.60 -7.40 1.81
CA PHE A 612 23.16 -7.50 1.86
C PHE A 612 22.73 -8.11 3.19
N SER A 613 21.49 -7.83 3.59
CA SER A 613 20.85 -8.45 4.74
C SER A 613 19.57 -9.19 4.33
N LEU A 614 19.35 -10.36 4.91
CA LEU A 614 18.03 -10.96 4.97
C LEU A 614 17.42 -10.59 6.32
N ILE A 615 16.25 -9.97 6.30
CA ILE A 615 15.49 -9.64 7.51
C ILE A 615 14.34 -10.62 7.60
N GLY A 616 14.34 -11.48 8.62
CA GLY A 616 13.26 -12.41 8.90
C GLY A 616 12.30 -11.81 9.92
N VAL A 617 10.99 -11.89 9.70
CA VAL A 617 9.96 -11.41 10.62
C VAL A 617 9.02 -12.55 11.00
N VAL A 618 8.78 -12.75 12.29
CA VAL A 618 7.73 -13.66 12.78
C VAL A 618 6.41 -12.90 12.71
N GLN A 619 5.44 -13.41 11.94
CA GLN A 619 4.19 -12.69 11.63
C GLN A 619 3.17 -12.75 12.78
N HIS A 620 3.22 -13.80 13.61
CA HIS A 620 2.25 -14.02 14.69
C HIS A 620 2.88 -14.29 16.06
N PRO A 621 3.74 -13.41 16.58
CA PRO A 621 4.29 -13.53 17.93
C PRO A 621 3.17 -13.56 18.97
N LEU A 622 3.31 -14.37 20.01
CA LEU A 622 2.33 -14.61 21.08
C LEU A 622 2.56 -13.76 22.33
N SER A 623 3.74 -13.14 22.47
CA SER A 623 3.97 -12.11 23.48
C SER A 623 2.95 -10.97 23.34
N LYS A 624 2.39 -10.55 24.47
CA LYS A 624 1.51 -9.39 24.58
C LYS A 624 2.06 -8.42 25.60
N GLY A 625 1.93 -7.16 25.28
CA GLY A 625 2.41 -6.06 26.10
C GLY A 625 1.33 -5.04 26.44
N ASN A 626 1.79 -3.88 26.91
CA ASN A 626 0.97 -2.73 27.18
C ASN A 626 1.70 -1.39 27.01
N VAL A 627 0.91 -0.33 26.99
CA VAL A 627 1.34 1.06 26.89
C VAL A 627 0.46 1.91 27.81
N HIS A 628 1.08 2.56 28.80
CA HIS A 628 0.35 3.40 29.77
C HIS A 628 1.07 4.70 30.05
N ILE A 629 0.31 5.74 30.40
CA ILE A 629 0.88 6.93 31.02
C ILE A 629 1.45 6.59 32.41
N ASN A 630 2.49 7.30 32.81
CA ASN A 630 3.08 7.23 34.15
C ASN A 630 2.96 8.56 34.92
N SER A 631 2.43 9.60 34.28
CA SER A 631 2.21 10.92 34.87
C SER A 631 1.07 11.66 34.16
N ARG A 632 0.68 12.82 34.71
CA ARG A 632 -0.27 13.76 34.08
C ARG A 632 0.39 14.77 33.15
N ASN A 633 1.72 14.87 33.19
CA ASN A 633 2.45 15.78 32.33
C ASN A 633 2.54 15.15 30.95
N ILE A 634 1.88 15.76 29.98
CA ILE A 634 1.81 15.22 28.62
C ILE A 634 3.19 15.16 27.95
N SER A 635 4.17 15.92 28.43
CA SER A 635 5.55 15.87 27.94
C SER A 635 6.32 14.62 28.39
N ASP A 636 5.81 13.88 29.37
CA ASP A 636 6.43 12.64 29.81
C ASP A 636 6.11 11.53 28.81
N LYS A 637 7.10 10.68 28.52
CA LYS A 637 6.92 9.55 27.61
C LYS A 637 6.09 8.45 28.29
N PRO A 638 5.15 7.80 27.58
CA PRO A 638 4.43 6.67 28.13
C PRO A 638 5.39 5.52 28.43
N THR A 639 5.02 4.71 29.41
CA THR A 639 5.66 3.41 29.67
C THR A 639 5.23 2.46 28.56
N ILE A 640 6.17 2.06 27.70
CA ILE A 640 5.93 1.13 26.60
C ILE A 640 6.56 -0.21 26.95
N ASN A 641 5.76 -1.26 27.13
CA ASN A 641 6.23 -2.60 27.44
C ASN A 641 5.62 -3.63 26.50
N PRO A 642 6.25 -3.90 25.34
CA PRO A 642 5.82 -4.96 24.41
C PRO A 642 5.92 -6.37 24.97
N ASN A 643 6.73 -6.54 26.01
CA ASN A 643 7.08 -7.83 26.60
C ASN A 643 7.68 -8.79 25.57
N TYR A 644 8.59 -8.29 24.72
CA TYR A 644 9.17 -9.06 23.62
C TYR A 644 9.82 -10.35 24.10
N LEU A 645 9.56 -11.44 23.38
CA LEU A 645 10.11 -12.79 23.61
C LEU A 645 9.69 -13.44 24.94
N SER A 646 8.69 -12.88 25.64
CA SER A 646 8.16 -13.47 26.88
C SER A 646 7.49 -14.82 26.68
N HIS A 647 6.90 -15.04 25.50
CA HIS A 647 6.27 -16.31 25.17
C HIS A 647 7.31 -17.28 24.57
N PRO A 648 7.36 -18.56 24.99
CA PRO A 648 8.37 -19.50 24.51
C PRO A 648 8.38 -19.71 22.98
N TYR A 649 7.21 -19.66 22.35
CA TYR A 649 7.09 -19.70 20.88
C TYR A 649 7.92 -18.61 20.20
N ASP A 650 7.88 -17.38 20.70
CA ASP A 650 8.47 -16.22 20.02
C ASP A 650 10.00 -16.33 19.96
N LEU A 651 10.61 -16.74 21.07
CA LEU A 651 12.06 -16.97 21.13
C LEU A 651 12.49 -18.13 20.21
N GLN A 652 11.75 -19.25 20.25
CA GLN A 652 12.08 -20.40 19.40
C GLN A 652 11.85 -20.09 17.92
N ALA A 653 10.78 -19.37 17.58
CA ALA A 653 10.48 -18.93 16.23
C ALA A 653 11.56 -17.98 15.69
N ALA A 654 12.01 -17.00 16.48
CA ALA A 654 13.10 -16.11 16.09
C ALA A 654 14.42 -16.86 15.86
N ALA A 655 14.76 -17.83 16.72
CA ALA A 655 15.96 -18.65 16.57
C ALA A 655 15.90 -19.56 15.32
N GLU A 656 14.77 -20.22 15.07
CA GLU A 656 14.56 -21.04 13.87
C GLU A 656 14.55 -20.21 12.59
N LEU A 657 13.95 -19.01 12.65
CA LEU A 657 13.98 -18.09 11.52
C LEU A 657 15.42 -17.67 11.20
N ALA A 658 16.25 -17.36 12.20
CA ALA A 658 17.65 -17.01 11.98
C ALA A 658 18.46 -18.15 11.32
N LYS A 659 18.24 -19.41 11.73
CA LYS A 659 18.79 -20.60 11.05
C LYS A 659 18.34 -20.66 9.60
N PHE A 660 17.06 -20.42 9.36
CA PHE A 660 16.47 -20.46 8.02
C PHE A 660 17.02 -19.34 7.11
N LEU A 661 17.23 -18.13 7.62
CA LEU A 661 17.88 -17.05 6.87
C LEU A 661 19.28 -17.47 6.38
N ARG A 662 20.07 -18.13 7.23
CA ARG A 662 21.37 -18.68 6.81
C ARG A 662 21.22 -19.75 5.73
N ARG A 663 20.20 -20.62 5.82
CA ARG A 663 19.91 -21.62 4.78
C ARG A 663 19.58 -20.95 3.45
N ILE A 664 18.73 -19.92 3.45
CA ILE A 664 18.39 -19.14 2.25
C ILE A 664 19.66 -18.55 1.62
N ALA A 665 20.46 -17.83 2.41
CA ALA A 665 21.70 -17.22 1.91
C ALA A 665 22.70 -18.26 1.36
N SER A 666 22.71 -19.47 1.92
CA SER A 666 23.61 -20.55 1.53
C SER A 666 23.10 -21.40 0.35
N THR A 667 21.90 -21.13 -0.15
CA THR A 667 21.30 -21.85 -1.29
C THR A 667 21.66 -21.16 -2.61
N GLU A 668 22.01 -21.92 -3.64
CA GLU A 668 22.25 -21.36 -4.98
C GLU A 668 20.93 -20.89 -5.63
N PRO A 669 20.95 -19.84 -6.48
CA PRO A 669 22.11 -19.06 -6.89
C PRO A 669 22.56 -17.97 -5.89
N LEU A 670 21.81 -17.68 -4.82
CA LEU A 670 22.18 -16.63 -3.86
C LEU A 670 23.54 -16.86 -3.20
N ARG A 671 23.90 -18.11 -2.91
CA ARG A 671 25.23 -18.46 -2.39
C ARG A 671 26.37 -17.90 -3.24
N ASN A 672 26.17 -17.79 -4.56
CA ASN A 672 27.22 -17.39 -5.50
C ASN A 672 27.48 -15.88 -5.54
N VAL A 673 26.73 -15.06 -4.80
CA VAL A 673 26.90 -13.59 -4.81
C VAL A 673 27.72 -13.04 -3.64
N TRP A 674 28.05 -13.86 -2.64
CA TRP A 674 28.73 -13.42 -1.41
C TRP A 674 29.92 -14.29 -1.00
N THR A 675 30.82 -13.72 -0.18
CA THR A 675 32.09 -14.33 0.24
C THR A 675 32.11 -14.74 1.71
N ASP A 676 31.60 -13.90 2.61
CA ASP A 676 31.65 -14.15 4.05
C ASP A 676 30.33 -13.78 4.77
N GLU A 677 30.06 -14.45 5.89
CA GLU A 677 28.91 -14.16 6.76
C GLU A 677 29.33 -13.17 7.84
N TYR A 678 28.81 -11.95 7.77
CA TYR A 678 29.15 -10.87 8.69
C TYR A 678 28.41 -10.99 10.03
N GLU A 679 27.12 -11.29 9.96
CA GLU A 679 26.22 -11.48 11.10
C GLU A 679 25.19 -12.56 10.70
N PRO A 680 24.85 -13.56 11.54
CA PRO A 680 25.27 -13.81 12.92
C PRO A 680 26.74 -14.23 13.08
N GLY A 681 27.37 -14.75 12.03
CA GLY A 681 28.76 -15.20 12.03
C GLY A 681 28.90 -16.72 12.22
N LYS A 682 30.00 -17.27 11.70
CA LYS A 682 30.25 -18.72 11.59
C LYS A 682 30.33 -19.47 12.92
N THR A 683 30.46 -18.79 14.05
CA THR A 683 30.55 -19.43 15.38
C THR A 683 29.19 -19.85 15.93
N ILE A 684 28.10 -19.26 15.44
CA ILE A 684 26.74 -19.58 15.88
C ILE A 684 26.32 -20.87 15.17
N GLN A 685 26.28 -22.01 15.87
CA GLN A 685 26.04 -23.33 15.25
C GLN A 685 25.00 -24.16 15.99
N THR A 686 25.02 -24.13 17.32
CA THR A 686 24.14 -24.94 18.16
C THR A 686 22.79 -24.25 18.41
N ASP A 687 21.78 -25.01 18.80
CA ASP A 687 20.47 -24.45 19.17
C ASP A 687 20.58 -23.40 20.28
N GLU A 688 21.49 -23.61 21.24
CA GLU A 688 21.77 -22.65 22.31
C GLU A 688 22.37 -21.35 21.76
N ASP A 689 23.30 -21.44 20.80
CA ASP A 689 23.87 -20.25 20.15
C ASP A 689 22.79 -19.45 19.44
N TRP A 690 21.87 -20.12 18.74
CA TRP A 690 20.78 -19.46 18.02
C TRP A 690 19.77 -18.80 18.96
N GLN A 691 19.46 -19.41 20.11
CA GLN A 691 18.64 -18.77 21.14
C GLN A 691 19.32 -17.53 21.73
N LYS A 692 20.62 -17.63 22.06
CA LYS A 692 21.41 -16.47 22.52
C LYS A 692 21.45 -15.36 21.47
N TYR A 693 21.62 -15.72 20.20
CA TYR A 693 21.59 -14.79 19.08
C TYR A 693 20.22 -14.10 18.99
N ALA A 694 19.11 -14.85 19.05
CA ALA A 694 17.75 -14.29 19.02
C ALA A 694 17.49 -13.32 20.18
N LEU A 695 17.86 -13.67 21.41
CA LEU A 695 17.73 -12.80 22.59
C LEU A 695 18.49 -11.47 22.41
N ALA A 696 19.69 -11.52 21.84
CA ALA A 696 20.56 -10.37 21.65
C ALA A 696 20.22 -9.53 20.41
N ASN A 697 19.62 -10.13 19.37
CA ASN A 697 19.51 -9.52 18.05
C ASN A 697 18.08 -9.29 17.55
N THR A 698 17.06 -9.76 18.29
CA THR A 698 15.66 -9.44 17.94
C THR A 698 15.45 -7.93 17.96
N LEU A 699 14.67 -7.44 16.99
CA LEU A 699 14.23 -6.06 16.86
C LEU A 699 12.73 -5.98 16.58
N SER A 700 12.15 -4.80 16.75
CA SER A 700 10.83 -4.46 16.20
C SER A 700 10.97 -4.11 14.71
N ILE A 701 9.92 -4.35 13.93
CA ILE A 701 9.74 -3.73 12.59
C ILE A 701 8.70 -2.59 12.61
N TYR A 702 8.35 -2.10 13.81
CA TYR A 702 7.58 -0.90 14.06
C TYR A 702 6.10 -0.99 13.66
N HIS A 703 5.45 -2.13 13.92
CA HIS A 703 4.03 -2.40 13.63
C HIS A 703 3.18 -2.57 14.91
N PRO A 704 3.19 -1.59 15.85
CA PRO A 704 2.42 -1.70 17.09
C PRO A 704 0.92 -1.59 16.81
N ILE A 705 0.14 -2.43 17.48
CA ILE A 705 -1.32 -2.46 17.35
C ILE A 705 -2.00 -2.81 18.68
N GLY A 706 -3.34 -2.79 18.69
CA GLY A 706 -4.14 -3.46 19.71
C GLY A 706 -4.41 -2.67 20.99
N THR A 707 -3.76 -1.53 21.19
CA THR A 707 -3.84 -0.72 22.43
C THR A 707 -5.17 0.00 22.65
N ALA A 708 -6.05 0.01 21.64
CA ALA A 708 -7.45 0.42 21.75
C ALA A 708 -8.34 -0.55 20.94
N ALA A 709 -8.17 -1.85 21.18
CA ALA A 709 -8.70 -2.92 20.33
C ALA A 709 -10.20 -2.81 19.97
N LEU A 710 -10.47 -3.07 18.69
CA LEU A 710 -11.79 -3.35 18.13
C LEU A 710 -12.19 -4.78 18.49
N LEU A 711 -12.94 -4.93 19.57
CA LEU A 711 -13.46 -6.20 20.08
C LEU A 711 -14.78 -5.93 20.83
N PRO A 712 -15.61 -6.95 21.10
CA PRO A 712 -16.66 -6.84 22.10
C PRO A 712 -16.11 -6.38 23.46
N GLU A 713 -16.82 -5.49 24.18
CA GLU A 713 -16.37 -4.98 25.49
C GLU A 713 -16.05 -6.11 26.48
N LYS A 714 -16.86 -7.18 26.47
CA LYS A 714 -16.67 -8.38 27.31
C LYS A 714 -15.37 -9.15 27.02
N ASP A 715 -14.84 -9.01 25.81
CA ASP A 715 -13.62 -9.67 25.34
C ASP A 715 -12.41 -8.72 25.40
N GLY A 716 -12.58 -7.56 26.03
CA GLY A 716 -11.53 -6.58 26.28
C GLY A 716 -11.47 -5.42 25.26
N GLY A 717 -12.50 -5.23 24.45
CA GLY A 717 -12.55 -4.13 23.49
C GLY A 717 -12.59 -2.74 24.12
N VAL A 718 -11.97 -1.78 23.42
CA VAL A 718 -12.03 -0.35 23.74
C VAL A 718 -13.03 0.37 22.83
N VAL A 719 -13.16 -0.09 21.59
CA VAL A 719 -14.13 0.43 20.62
C VAL A 719 -15.08 -0.64 20.09
N ASP A 720 -16.29 -0.23 19.74
CA ASP A 720 -17.30 -1.07 19.10
C ASP A 720 -17.08 -1.21 17.57
N SER A 721 -17.96 -1.95 16.88
CA SER A 721 -17.89 -2.15 15.42
C SER A 721 -18.08 -0.87 14.58
N ASN A 722 -18.50 0.23 15.21
CA ASN A 722 -18.52 1.57 14.60
C ASN A 722 -17.33 2.40 15.09
N LEU A 723 -16.30 1.79 15.68
CA LEU A 723 -15.12 2.46 16.21
C LEU A 723 -15.41 3.48 17.33
N LYS A 724 -16.61 3.46 17.92
CA LYS A 724 -16.98 4.35 19.02
C LYS A 724 -16.44 3.79 20.33
N VAL A 725 -15.88 4.66 21.17
CA VAL A 725 -15.32 4.26 22.48
C VAL A 725 -16.46 3.81 23.40
N TYR A 726 -16.34 2.63 24.00
CA TYR A 726 -17.42 2.05 24.81
C TYR A 726 -17.90 2.97 25.94
N GLY A 727 -19.20 3.28 25.92
CA GLY A 727 -19.86 4.11 26.93
C GLY A 727 -19.50 5.60 26.86
N ILE A 728 -18.91 6.06 25.76
CA ILE A 728 -18.65 7.46 25.47
C ILE A 728 -19.33 7.85 24.15
N GLN A 729 -20.05 8.97 24.18
CA GLN A 729 -20.69 9.52 22.99
C GLN A 729 -19.74 10.50 22.30
N ARG A 730 -19.84 10.57 20.97
CA ARG A 730 -19.11 11.55 20.13
C ARG A 730 -17.58 11.41 20.21
N LEU A 731 -17.11 10.19 20.43
CA LEU A 731 -15.69 9.85 20.46
C LEU A 731 -15.43 8.54 19.70
N ARG A 732 -14.56 8.60 18.69
CA ARG A 732 -14.08 7.42 17.94
C ARG A 732 -12.56 7.29 18.01
N VAL A 733 -12.08 6.08 17.74
CA VAL A 733 -10.65 5.82 17.50
C VAL A 733 -10.49 5.27 16.08
N VAL A 734 -9.64 5.90 15.28
CA VAL A 734 -9.38 5.57 13.88
C VAL A 734 -7.87 5.62 13.66
N ASP A 735 -7.17 4.55 14.02
CA ASP A 735 -5.76 4.32 13.72
C ASP A 735 -5.38 2.83 13.97
N ALA A 736 -4.09 2.51 13.95
CA ALA A 736 -3.58 1.15 14.16
C ALA A 736 -3.85 0.57 15.56
N SER A 737 -4.18 1.39 16.56
CA SER A 737 -4.48 0.92 17.93
C SER A 737 -5.72 0.02 17.98
N ILE A 738 -6.64 0.18 17.02
CA ILE A 738 -7.88 -0.61 16.98
C ILE A 738 -7.69 -2.00 16.40
N ILE A 739 -6.59 -2.26 15.69
CA ILE A 739 -6.33 -3.54 15.03
C ILE A 739 -6.27 -4.66 16.11
N PRO A 740 -7.21 -5.63 16.12
CA PRO A 740 -7.29 -6.62 17.20
C PRO A 740 -6.32 -7.81 17.04
N LEU A 741 -5.89 -8.07 15.81
CA LEU A 741 -4.99 -9.16 15.43
C LEU A 741 -3.87 -8.61 14.57
N LEU A 742 -2.62 -8.99 14.89
CA LEU A 742 -1.47 -8.61 14.09
C LEU A 742 -1.56 -9.31 12.72
N PRO A 743 -1.70 -8.54 11.63
CA PRO A 743 -1.82 -9.12 10.29
C PRO A 743 -0.44 -9.47 9.74
N SER A 744 -0.38 -10.48 8.88
CA SER A 744 0.83 -10.89 8.17
C SER A 744 1.15 -9.95 7.00
N ALA A 745 1.45 -8.70 7.32
CA ALA A 745 1.74 -7.63 6.36
C ALA A 745 2.34 -6.40 7.08
N HIS A 746 2.94 -5.49 6.31
CA HIS A 746 3.11 -4.13 6.77
C HIS A 746 1.75 -3.45 6.88
N ILE A 747 1.51 -2.75 7.99
CA ILE A 747 0.14 -2.40 8.36
C ILE A 747 -0.44 -1.19 7.61
N GLN A 748 0.32 -0.53 6.72
CA GLN A 748 -0.11 0.78 6.19
C GLN A 748 -1.34 0.70 5.30
N THR A 749 -1.46 -0.32 4.45
CA THR A 749 -2.63 -0.53 3.57
C THR A 749 -3.89 -0.73 4.41
N LEU A 750 -3.80 -1.57 5.43
CA LEU A 750 -4.87 -1.82 6.38
C LEU A 750 -5.27 -0.55 7.15
N VAL A 751 -4.30 0.26 7.59
CA VAL A 751 -4.58 1.53 8.29
C VAL A 751 -5.32 2.52 7.39
N TYR A 752 -4.97 2.63 6.10
CA TYR A 752 -5.76 3.41 5.15
C TYR A 752 -7.16 2.80 4.94
N GLY A 753 -7.27 1.48 4.80
CA GLY A 753 -8.57 0.79 4.68
C GLY A 753 -9.49 1.02 5.87
N ILE A 754 -8.95 1.01 7.10
CA ILE A 754 -9.68 1.37 8.32
C ILE A 754 -10.17 2.81 8.24
N ALA A 755 -9.33 3.76 7.82
CA ALA A 755 -9.69 5.17 7.73
C ALA A 755 -10.75 5.45 6.65
N GLU A 756 -10.64 4.81 5.47
CA GLU A 756 -11.63 4.89 4.40
C GLU A 756 -13.00 4.37 4.86
N ARG A 757 -13.02 3.22 5.54
CA ARG A 757 -14.23 2.63 6.10
C ARG A 757 -14.82 3.47 7.24
N ALA A 758 -13.97 4.00 8.12
CA ALA A 758 -14.40 4.87 9.20
C ALA A 758 -15.05 6.15 8.66
N ALA A 759 -14.46 6.75 7.62
CA ALA A 759 -15.03 7.92 6.98
C ALA A 759 -16.41 7.64 6.38
N GLU A 760 -16.60 6.49 5.72
CA GLU A 760 -17.91 6.08 5.20
C GLU A 760 -18.96 6.00 6.32
N MET A 761 -18.62 5.36 7.45
CA MET A 761 -19.52 5.28 8.62
C MET A 761 -19.87 6.65 9.20
N ILE A 762 -18.89 7.57 9.26
CA ILE A 762 -19.09 8.92 9.79
C ILE A 762 -19.94 9.75 8.83
N ILE A 763 -19.65 9.70 7.52
CA ILE A 763 -20.42 10.42 6.51
C ILE A 763 -21.87 9.91 6.50
N GLU A 764 -22.10 8.61 6.63
CA GLU A 764 -23.45 8.05 6.69
C GLU A 764 -24.21 8.49 7.95
N GLU A 765 -23.54 8.62 9.10
CA GLU A 765 -24.18 9.06 10.35
C GLU A 765 -24.54 10.56 10.35
N TYR A 766 -23.78 11.41 9.64
CA TYR A 766 -23.91 12.86 9.71
C TYR A 766 -24.35 13.52 8.39
N ARG A 767 -24.71 12.74 7.38
CA ARG A 767 -25.39 13.21 6.16
C ARG A 767 -26.89 13.32 6.41
#